data_AF-A0A2A5AKZ3-F1
#
_entry.id   AF-A0A2A5AKZ3-F1
#
_cell.length_a   1.000
_cell.length_b   1.000
_cell.length_c   1.000
_cell.angle_alpha   90.00
_cell.angle_beta   90.00
_cell.angle_gamma   90.00
#
_symmetry.space_group_name_H-M   'P 1'
#
loop_
_entity.id
_entity.type
_entity.pdbx_description
1 polymer ?
#
loop_
_entity_poly.entity_id
_entity_poly.type
_entity_poly.pdbx_seq_one_letter_code
_entity_poly.pdbx_strand_id
1 'polypeptide(L)'
;MFTDSLKVMFGPKRLGPSYPTKPQVSDDFETNIKNLYIIGDLSGTPLIKLTLNQGYDLAHKLKEKLKKTTKDDIYDLIIIGAGCAGLGLLREANELGLKSLCIEATQSLNTIRNFTKGKPIFLEPTEAIFKSEWGLTEGTRETILNEFQTVLDKLNLPINEYEKVSEIKKASNYFDLISDKGSYKAKIVVLAMGKSGNPRKANVPGEVEYAQKIEHRLIDPGDYQDKDLVIYGGGDVALEAAIALSNTNRVTLATIDKEFVFPKKRNIDQVLNLQKENKLNIKMNTFLKGVGSDQLAMKTGDNEVESIKYDVVFEMIGAELPLGFLKKVGVRLESDWYLSKYIYLALSFVFIYLLYAWKKGMAPFHYGQFINNLPSVLSVPSFWYSLLYTVLMVVFGVKAMKRWNRNGKDTYQTYRFMSLIFFQIISFIGIEVILAMISPKYYWRAYGINNPFPLLFDTFYNWTDNDPKMVMYACIGGGLFVTFVVIPLFVRRNGKRFCTWICGCGGLAETFGDQWRHLSPKGIRSQKWEMVGNIILFWAFSSAFVILLIYQGNTSDSGLWHKSYALVVDFWLVAVIPVALYPFFGGKVWCRFWCPLAKYMQVLSAWYSTLQIESNDKCISCTQCSTFCEVGIDVMSFAKNSQAFDNTNSSCIQCGICVSVCPMDVLKFSHKGEKKK
;
A
#
# COMPACT_ATOMS: atom_id res chain seq x y z
N MET A 1 -15.85 7.79 28.09
CA MET A 1 -16.12 8.86 27.10
C MET A 1 -14.95 9.83 26.91
N PHE A 2 -14.50 10.59 27.91
CA PHE A 2 -13.35 11.51 27.75
C PHE A 2 -12.02 10.75 27.56
N THR A 3 -11.83 9.65 28.29
CA THR A 3 -10.69 8.72 28.18
C THR A 3 -10.61 8.02 26.82
N ASP A 4 -11.75 7.62 26.24
CA ASP A 4 -11.82 7.01 24.91
C ASP A 4 -11.50 8.02 23.80
N SER A 5 -11.95 9.27 23.97
CA SER A 5 -11.65 10.36 23.05
C SER A 5 -10.16 10.74 23.05
N LEU A 6 -9.51 10.69 24.21
CA LEU A 6 -8.06 10.88 24.34
C LEU A 6 -7.27 9.72 23.71
N LYS A 7 -7.71 8.47 23.87
CA LYS A 7 -7.12 7.30 23.19
C LYS A 7 -7.23 7.41 21.66
N VAL A 8 -8.32 7.95 21.14
CA VAL A 8 -8.48 8.21 19.69
C VAL A 8 -7.56 9.33 19.20
N MET A 9 -7.32 10.36 20.03
CA MET A 9 -6.48 11.50 19.66
C MET A 9 -4.98 11.23 19.80
N PHE A 10 -4.56 10.47 20.82
CA PHE A 10 -3.16 10.29 21.21
C PHE A 10 -2.70 8.83 21.32
N GLY A 11 -3.62 7.87 21.26
CA GLY A 11 -3.28 6.45 21.38
C GLY A 11 -2.59 5.90 20.14
N PRO A 12 -1.68 4.92 20.31
CA PRO A 12 -1.05 4.24 19.19
C PRO A 12 -2.13 3.51 18.37
N LYS A 13 -2.28 3.91 17.11
CA LYS A 13 -3.05 3.13 16.14
C LYS A 13 -2.31 1.81 15.90
N ARG A 14 -3.06 0.71 15.84
CA ARG A 14 -2.59 -0.69 15.87
C ARG A 14 -1.23 -0.90 15.20
N LEU A 15 -0.34 -1.60 15.91
CA LEU A 15 0.99 -2.00 15.44
C LEU A 15 0.81 -2.96 14.24
N GLY A 16 1.17 -2.51 13.05
CA GLY A 16 1.21 -3.34 11.85
C GLY A 16 2.65 -3.73 11.51
N PRO A 17 2.91 -4.93 10.94
CA PRO A 17 4.24 -5.34 10.52
C PRO A 17 4.92 -4.31 9.62
N SER A 18 6.26 -4.31 9.66
CA SER A 18 7.07 -3.64 8.66
C SER A 18 6.77 -4.25 7.29
N TYR A 19 6.17 -3.46 6.41
CA TYR A 19 6.00 -3.84 5.01
C TYR A 19 7.36 -4.09 4.39
N PRO A 20 7.61 -5.28 3.84
CA PRO A 20 8.85 -5.48 3.12
C PRO A 20 8.89 -4.57 1.90
N THR A 21 10.02 -3.88 1.71
CA THR A 21 10.24 -3.07 0.51
C THR A 21 10.21 -3.96 -0.73
N LYS A 22 9.43 -3.54 -1.74
CA LYS A 22 9.35 -4.22 -3.04
C LYS A 22 10.44 -3.73 -3.99
N PRO A 23 10.84 -4.56 -4.97
CA PRO A 23 11.64 -4.07 -6.08
C PRO A 23 10.88 -3.01 -6.89
N GLN A 24 11.61 -2.01 -7.35
CA GLN A 24 11.07 -0.99 -8.25
C GLN A 24 10.94 -1.58 -9.66
N VAL A 25 9.71 -1.63 -10.17
CA VAL A 25 9.40 -2.05 -11.54
C VAL A 25 8.51 -1.03 -12.23
N SER A 26 8.59 -0.98 -13.55
CA SER A 26 7.65 -0.24 -14.41
C SER A 26 6.26 -0.90 -14.44
N ASP A 27 5.28 -0.23 -15.04
CA ASP A 27 3.96 -0.81 -15.33
C ASP A 27 4.03 -2.11 -16.15
N ASP A 28 5.17 -2.32 -16.82
CA ASP A 28 5.49 -3.45 -17.68
C ASP A 28 6.37 -4.50 -17.01
N PHE A 29 6.56 -4.40 -15.68
CA PHE A 29 7.38 -5.29 -14.86
C PHE A 29 8.90 -5.24 -15.15
N GLU A 30 9.36 -4.33 -16.01
CA GLU A 30 10.79 -4.10 -16.26
C GLU A 30 11.43 -3.36 -15.08
N THR A 31 12.60 -3.81 -14.65
CA THR A 31 13.38 -3.18 -13.57
C THR A 31 14.15 -1.95 -14.07
N ASN A 32 14.95 -1.33 -13.20
CA ASN A 32 15.92 -0.31 -13.61
C ASN A 32 17.03 -0.83 -14.55
N ILE A 33 17.14 -2.15 -14.74
CA ILE A 33 18.11 -2.79 -15.64
C ILE A 33 17.36 -3.21 -16.90
N LYS A 34 17.76 -2.65 -18.06
CA LYS A 34 17.12 -2.93 -19.35
C LYS A 34 17.16 -4.42 -19.69
N ASN A 35 15.99 -4.95 -20.06
CA ASN A 35 15.71 -6.36 -20.36
C ASN A 35 15.77 -7.31 -19.13
N LEU A 36 15.72 -6.79 -17.91
CA LEU A 36 15.51 -7.58 -16.69
C LEU A 36 14.13 -7.28 -16.12
N TYR A 37 13.30 -8.31 -15.95
CA TYR A 37 11.92 -8.18 -15.48
C TYR A 37 11.70 -8.94 -14.16
N ILE A 38 10.69 -8.52 -13.38
CA ILE A 38 10.27 -9.20 -12.14
C ILE A 38 8.76 -9.42 -12.16
N ILE A 39 8.32 -10.67 -12.07
CA ILE A 39 6.89 -11.05 -12.07
C ILE A 39 6.52 -11.90 -10.85
N GLY A 40 5.23 -12.18 -10.69
CA GLY A 40 4.71 -13.02 -9.62
C GLY A 40 4.67 -12.32 -8.26
N ASP A 41 4.75 -13.10 -7.18
CA ASP A 41 4.57 -12.61 -5.81
C ASP A 41 5.62 -11.55 -5.43
N LEU A 42 6.83 -11.64 -6.01
CA LEU A 42 7.89 -10.64 -5.80
C LEU A 42 7.50 -9.24 -6.32
N SER A 43 6.71 -9.18 -7.41
CA SER A 43 6.10 -7.95 -7.93
C SER A 43 4.78 -7.58 -7.23
N GLY A 44 4.27 -8.45 -6.36
CA GLY A 44 3.05 -8.24 -5.59
C GLY A 44 1.84 -9.07 -6.04
N THR A 45 1.96 -9.97 -7.01
CA THR A 45 0.85 -10.80 -7.49
C THR A 45 0.98 -12.23 -6.94
N PRO A 46 0.27 -12.62 -5.85
CA PRO A 46 0.46 -13.96 -5.25
C PRO A 46 -0.53 -15.03 -5.73
N LEU A 47 -1.52 -14.68 -6.55
CA LEU A 47 -2.61 -15.60 -6.91
C LEU A 47 -2.29 -16.44 -8.14
N ILE A 48 -2.61 -17.74 -8.10
CA ILE A 48 -2.29 -18.70 -9.16
C ILE A 48 -2.78 -18.21 -10.52
N LYS A 49 -4.07 -17.90 -10.65
CA LYS A 49 -4.67 -17.46 -11.91
C LYS A 49 -4.06 -16.15 -12.42
N LEU A 50 -3.91 -15.15 -11.56
CA LEU A 50 -3.33 -13.85 -11.94
C LEU A 50 -1.85 -13.95 -12.32
N THR A 51 -1.09 -14.80 -11.65
CA THR A 51 0.35 -14.99 -11.96
C THR A 51 0.57 -15.72 -13.27
N LEU A 52 -0.23 -16.74 -13.57
CA LEU A 52 -0.19 -17.41 -14.88
C LEU A 52 -0.51 -16.43 -16.01
N ASN A 53 -1.57 -15.64 -15.85
CA ASN A 53 -1.95 -14.60 -16.82
C ASN A 53 -0.89 -13.49 -16.95
N GLN A 54 -0.22 -13.11 -15.85
CA GLN A 54 0.89 -12.16 -15.88
C GLN A 54 2.06 -12.70 -16.71
N GLY A 55 2.38 -13.99 -16.57
CA GLY A 55 3.39 -14.65 -17.39
C GLY A 55 3.02 -14.66 -18.88
N TYR A 56 1.78 -15.01 -19.19
CA TYR A 56 1.21 -14.98 -20.55
C TYR A 56 1.35 -13.59 -21.20
N ASP A 57 0.87 -12.54 -20.52
CA ASP A 57 0.89 -11.17 -21.04
C ASP A 57 2.32 -10.69 -21.32
N LEU A 58 3.26 -11.04 -20.43
CA LEU A 58 4.66 -10.70 -20.61
C LEU A 58 5.26 -11.44 -21.81
N ALA A 59 4.96 -12.73 -22.00
CA ALA A 59 5.49 -13.52 -23.12
C ALA A 59 5.20 -12.88 -24.48
N HIS A 60 3.94 -12.50 -24.72
CA HIS A 60 3.51 -11.82 -25.95
C HIS A 60 4.25 -10.50 -26.17
N LYS A 61 4.42 -9.73 -25.10
CA LYS A 61 5.16 -8.46 -25.17
C LYS A 61 6.64 -8.68 -25.48
N LEU A 62 7.26 -9.69 -24.87
CA LEU A 62 8.67 -9.99 -25.12
C LEU A 62 8.91 -10.48 -26.55
N LYS A 63 7.98 -11.25 -27.13
CA LYS A 63 8.05 -11.68 -28.55
C LYS A 63 8.17 -10.50 -29.50
N GLU A 64 7.39 -9.44 -29.28
CA GLU A 64 7.48 -8.23 -30.12
C GLU A 64 8.86 -7.56 -30.06
N LYS A 65 9.50 -7.61 -28.88
CA LYS A 65 10.83 -7.05 -28.63
C LYS A 65 11.95 -7.92 -29.24
N LEU A 66 11.73 -9.22 -29.37
CA LEU A 66 12.71 -10.24 -29.76
C LEU A 66 12.72 -10.56 -31.27
N LYS A 67 12.03 -9.81 -32.13
CA LYS A 67 11.84 -10.00 -33.59
C LYS A 67 13.09 -10.22 -34.49
N LYS A 68 14.29 -10.38 -33.93
CA LYS A 68 15.50 -10.82 -34.65
C LYS A 68 16.13 -12.04 -33.94
N THR A 69 16.02 -13.20 -34.56
CA THR A 69 16.76 -14.42 -34.23
C THR A 69 18.26 -14.16 -34.44
N THR A 70 19.09 -14.55 -33.48
CA THR A 70 20.56 -14.40 -33.55
C THR A 70 21.22 -15.55 -32.80
N LYS A 71 22.27 -16.12 -33.41
CA LYS A 71 23.28 -17.09 -32.90
C LYS A 71 22.79 -18.19 -31.95
N ASP A 72 23.08 -19.44 -32.32
CA ASP A 72 22.61 -20.65 -31.63
C ASP A 72 22.97 -20.75 -30.13
N ASP A 73 23.96 -20.03 -29.62
CA ASP A 73 24.41 -20.20 -28.22
C ASP A 73 23.74 -19.26 -27.18
N ILE A 74 22.82 -18.38 -27.60
CA ILE A 74 22.19 -17.41 -26.69
C ILE A 74 20.69 -17.68 -26.58
N TYR A 75 20.18 -17.81 -25.35
CA TYR A 75 18.74 -17.89 -25.09
C TYR A 75 18.07 -16.54 -25.36
N ASP A 76 16.88 -16.57 -25.94
CA ASP A 76 16.06 -15.36 -26.05
C ASP A 76 15.56 -14.94 -24.67
N LEU A 77 15.24 -15.91 -23.81
CA LEU A 77 14.64 -15.70 -22.50
C LEU A 77 15.15 -16.73 -21.48
N ILE A 78 15.69 -16.29 -20.35
CA ILE A 78 15.86 -17.14 -19.17
C ILE A 78 14.94 -16.69 -18.05
N ILE A 79 14.23 -17.64 -17.46
CA ILE A 79 13.28 -17.46 -16.37
C ILE A 79 13.89 -18.07 -15.10
N ILE A 80 13.89 -17.33 -14.00
CA ILE A 80 14.44 -17.80 -12.73
C ILE A 80 13.28 -18.01 -11.75
N GLY A 81 12.94 -19.26 -11.49
CA GLY A 81 11.85 -19.72 -10.64
C GLY A 81 10.69 -20.35 -11.43
N ALA A 82 10.42 -21.63 -11.18
CA ALA A 82 9.34 -22.42 -11.77
C ALA A 82 8.08 -22.44 -10.88
N GLY A 83 7.71 -21.27 -10.33
CA GLY A 83 6.40 -21.04 -9.74
C GLY A 83 5.34 -20.70 -10.81
N CYS A 84 4.10 -20.44 -10.40
CA CYS A 84 3.00 -20.18 -11.35
C CYS A 84 3.31 -19.04 -12.35
N ALA A 85 3.94 -17.95 -11.93
CA ALA A 85 4.32 -16.86 -12.83
C ALA A 85 5.36 -17.28 -13.87
N GLY A 86 6.39 -18.01 -13.43
CA GLY A 86 7.46 -18.48 -14.30
C GLY A 86 6.99 -19.53 -15.29
N LEU A 87 6.16 -20.48 -14.83
CA LEU A 87 5.53 -21.49 -15.69
C LEU A 87 4.53 -20.87 -16.68
N GLY A 88 3.74 -19.87 -16.24
CA GLY A 88 2.90 -19.03 -17.09
C GLY A 88 3.66 -18.46 -18.29
N LEU A 89 4.80 -17.85 -18.00
CA LEU A 89 5.69 -17.27 -19.01
C LEU A 89 6.38 -18.33 -19.86
N LEU A 90 6.88 -19.42 -19.27
CA LEU A 90 7.60 -20.47 -19.98
C LEU A 90 6.71 -21.20 -20.99
N ARG A 91 5.50 -21.59 -20.58
CA ARG A 91 4.51 -22.23 -21.43
C ARG A 91 4.26 -21.38 -22.67
N GLU A 92 3.93 -20.11 -22.46
CA GLU A 92 3.58 -19.19 -23.56
C GLU A 92 4.81 -18.85 -24.42
N ALA A 93 5.99 -18.65 -23.82
CA ALA A 93 7.22 -18.43 -24.58
C ALA A 93 7.53 -19.61 -25.51
N ASN A 94 7.30 -20.84 -25.05
CA ASN A 94 7.47 -22.06 -25.85
C ASN A 94 6.44 -22.14 -26.99
N GLU A 95 5.15 -21.88 -26.72
CA GLU A 95 4.11 -21.81 -27.76
C GLU A 95 4.41 -20.72 -28.81
N LEU A 96 5.02 -19.61 -28.39
CA LEU A 96 5.42 -18.51 -29.27
C LEU A 96 6.73 -18.77 -30.05
N GLY A 97 7.40 -19.90 -29.80
CA GLY A 97 8.63 -20.33 -30.49
C GLY A 97 9.90 -19.63 -30.01
N LEU A 98 9.92 -19.07 -28.80
CA LEU A 98 11.10 -18.43 -28.23
C LEU A 98 12.08 -19.48 -27.70
N LYS A 99 13.39 -19.27 -27.89
CA LYS A 99 14.40 -20.12 -27.25
C LYS A 99 14.49 -19.76 -25.76
N SER A 100 13.71 -20.45 -24.93
CA SER A 100 13.61 -20.19 -23.48
C SER A 100 14.12 -21.33 -22.61
N LEU A 101 14.58 -21.00 -21.40
CA LEU A 101 14.92 -21.94 -20.33
C LEU A 101 14.41 -21.42 -18.99
N CYS A 102 13.80 -22.27 -18.18
CA CYS A 102 13.48 -21.97 -16.79
C CYS A 102 14.46 -22.68 -15.85
N ILE A 103 14.99 -21.96 -14.88
CA ILE A 103 15.92 -22.47 -13.87
C ILE A 103 15.26 -22.35 -12.49
N GLU A 104 15.12 -23.46 -11.79
CA GLU A 104 14.49 -23.57 -10.47
C GLU A 104 15.47 -24.11 -9.44
N ALA A 105 15.61 -23.41 -8.32
CA ALA A 105 16.56 -23.76 -7.26
C ALA A 105 16.16 -25.03 -6.51
N THR A 106 14.87 -25.37 -6.50
CA THR A 106 14.37 -26.62 -5.93
C THR A 106 13.57 -27.40 -6.98
N GLN A 107 12.27 -27.60 -6.77
CA GLN A 107 11.39 -28.31 -7.68
C GLN A 107 10.29 -27.35 -8.17
N SER A 108 9.76 -27.61 -9.37
CA SER A 108 8.65 -26.83 -9.93
C SER A 108 7.46 -26.82 -8.96
N LEU A 109 6.82 -25.65 -8.86
CA LEU A 109 5.68 -25.43 -7.96
C LEU A 109 5.98 -25.64 -6.47
N ASN A 110 7.25 -25.49 -6.04
CA ASN A 110 7.68 -25.70 -4.65
C ASN A 110 6.77 -24.99 -3.61
N THR A 111 6.24 -23.80 -3.91
CA THR A 111 5.31 -23.11 -2.99
C THR A 111 4.02 -23.91 -2.74
N ILE A 112 3.41 -24.46 -3.80
CA ILE A 112 2.20 -25.28 -3.69
C ILE A 112 2.55 -26.64 -3.08
N ARG A 113 3.69 -27.23 -3.47
CA ARG A 113 4.21 -28.46 -2.85
C ARG A 113 4.43 -28.29 -1.36
N ASN A 114 4.75 -27.10 -0.87
CA ASN A 114 4.92 -26.85 0.57
C ASN A 114 3.63 -26.53 1.34
N PHE A 115 2.46 -26.58 0.69
CA PHE A 115 1.19 -26.56 1.41
C PHE A 115 0.96 -27.90 2.12
N THR A 116 0.24 -27.85 3.24
CA THR A 116 -0.16 -29.06 3.96
C THR A 116 -1.06 -29.93 3.08
N LYS A 117 -0.94 -31.24 3.21
CA LYS A 117 -1.71 -32.24 2.47
C LYS A 117 -3.21 -31.99 2.60
N GLY A 118 -3.93 -32.12 1.48
CA GLY A 118 -5.39 -31.92 1.44
C GLY A 118 -5.83 -30.46 1.58
N LYS A 119 -4.90 -29.49 1.64
CA LYS A 119 -5.26 -28.07 1.72
C LYS A 119 -6.12 -27.66 0.52
N PRO A 120 -7.31 -27.08 0.72
CA PRO A 120 -8.13 -26.59 -0.38
C PRO A 120 -7.48 -25.37 -1.03
N ILE A 121 -7.49 -25.33 -2.36
CA ILE A 121 -6.96 -24.25 -3.19
C ILE A 121 -8.09 -23.70 -4.04
N PHE A 122 -8.36 -22.41 -3.84
CA PHE A 122 -9.35 -21.65 -4.61
C PHE A 122 -8.67 -20.87 -5.73
N LEU A 123 -9.31 -20.78 -6.89
CA LEU A 123 -8.77 -20.15 -8.10
C LEU A 123 -9.32 -18.74 -8.28
N GLU A 124 -9.07 -17.91 -7.28
CA GLU A 124 -9.55 -16.52 -7.25
C GLU A 124 -8.62 -15.56 -8.04
N PRO A 125 -9.15 -14.44 -8.54
CA PRO A 125 -10.56 -14.06 -8.50
C PRO A 125 -11.39 -14.83 -9.53
N THR A 126 -12.66 -15.09 -9.20
CA THR A 126 -13.59 -15.87 -10.02
C THR A 126 -13.83 -15.23 -11.40
N GLU A 127 -13.90 -13.91 -11.49
CA GLU A 127 -14.14 -13.18 -12.75
C GLU A 127 -12.94 -13.15 -13.70
N ALA A 128 -11.73 -13.47 -13.22
CA ALA A 128 -10.60 -13.63 -14.11
C ALA A 128 -10.71 -14.97 -14.84
N ILE A 129 -10.39 -14.95 -16.13
CA ILE A 129 -10.33 -16.13 -16.99
C ILE A 129 -8.87 -16.45 -17.26
N PHE A 130 -8.51 -17.74 -17.32
CA PHE A 130 -7.18 -18.14 -17.76
C PHE A 130 -6.99 -17.73 -19.23
N LYS A 131 -5.89 -17.02 -19.52
CA LYS A 131 -5.55 -16.62 -20.89
C LYS A 131 -4.89 -17.74 -21.70
N SER A 132 -4.38 -18.73 -21.00
CA SER A 132 -3.68 -19.90 -21.51
C SER A 132 -4.32 -21.17 -20.97
N GLU A 133 -4.30 -22.26 -21.75
CA GLU A 133 -4.88 -23.53 -21.35
C GLU A 133 -4.01 -24.23 -20.30
N TRP A 134 -4.37 -24.04 -19.02
CA TRP A 134 -3.80 -24.77 -17.88
C TRP A 134 -4.70 -25.90 -17.37
N GLY A 135 -5.99 -25.89 -17.73
CA GLY A 135 -6.94 -26.92 -17.31
C GLY A 135 -7.17 -27.03 -15.80
N LEU A 136 -6.83 -25.99 -15.02
CA LEU A 136 -6.89 -26.04 -13.57
C LEU A 136 -8.33 -25.94 -13.06
N THR A 137 -8.68 -26.79 -12.10
CA THR A 137 -9.95 -26.75 -11.37
C THR A 137 -9.74 -26.51 -9.88
N GLU A 138 -10.74 -25.97 -9.19
CA GLU A 138 -10.65 -25.83 -7.73
C GLU A 138 -10.65 -27.21 -7.08
N GLY A 139 -9.75 -27.41 -6.11
CA GLY A 139 -9.53 -28.72 -5.51
C GLY A 139 -8.55 -28.68 -4.35
N THR A 140 -7.96 -29.82 -4.02
CA THR A 140 -6.89 -29.87 -3.02
C THR A 140 -5.54 -29.51 -3.65
N ARG A 141 -4.54 -29.29 -2.81
CA ARG A 141 -3.12 -29.22 -3.20
C ARG A 141 -2.75 -30.30 -4.21
N GLU A 142 -3.15 -31.54 -3.97
CA GLU A 142 -2.81 -32.69 -4.80
C GLU A 142 -3.49 -32.62 -6.17
N THR A 143 -4.78 -32.25 -6.22
CA THR A 143 -5.51 -32.01 -7.48
C THR A 143 -4.77 -31.00 -8.35
N ILE A 144 -4.46 -29.82 -7.78
CA ILE A 144 -3.78 -28.75 -8.50
C ILE A 144 -2.39 -29.19 -9.00
N LEU A 145 -1.62 -29.89 -8.17
CA LEU A 145 -0.29 -30.37 -8.57
C LEU A 145 -0.36 -31.39 -9.72
N ASN A 146 -1.34 -32.29 -9.70
CA ASN A 146 -1.53 -33.29 -10.76
C ASN A 146 -1.93 -32.64 -12.09
N GLU A 147 -2.83 -31.65 -12.05
CA GLU A 147 -3.24 -30.90 -13.24
C GLU A 147 -2.07 -30.12 -13.85
N PHE A 148 -1.28 -29.45 -13.02
CA PHE A 148 -0.05 -28.81 -13.48
C PHE A 148 0.93 -29.82 -14.10
N GLN A 149 1.16 -30.95 -13.43
CA GLN A 149 2.09 -31.96 -13.93
C GLN A 149 1.66 -32.49 -15.31
N THR A 150 0.36 -32.71 -15.50
CA THR A 150 -0.21 -33.13 -16.79
C THR A 150 0.14 -32.15 -17.92
N VAL A 151 0.09 -30.84 -17.65
CA VAL A 151 0.48 -29.81 -18.62
C VAL A 151 1.99 -29.80 -18.88
N LEU A 152 2.79 -29.91 -17.82
CA LEU A 152 4.26 -29.93 -17.93
C LEU A 152 4.75 -31.13 -18.75
N ASP A 153 4.21 -32.31 -18.48
CA ASP A 153 4.57 -33.55 -19.17
C ASP A 153 4.15 -33.52 -20.65
N LYS A 154 2.95 -32.98 -20.94
CA LYS A 154 2.43 -32.86 -22.30
C LYS A 154 3.29 -31.93 -23.17
N LEU A 155 3.80 -30.84 -22.60
CA LEU A 155 4.51 -29.80 -23.34
C LEU A 155 6.03 -29.97 -23.35
N ASN A 156 6.59 -30.86 -22.53
CA ASN A 156 8.02 -31.09 -22.38
C ASN A 156 8.82 -29.78 -22.24
N LEU A 157 8.39 -28.91 -21.31
CA LEU A 157 8.97 -27.58 -21.16
C LEU A 157 10.42 -27.65 -20.64
N PRO A 158 11.32 -26.78 -21.12
CA PRO A 158 12.73 -26.78 -20.71
C PRO A 158 12.88 -26.17 -19.31
N ILE A 159 12.88 -27.03 -18.29
CA ILE A 159 13.03 -26.66 -16.88
C ILE A 159 14.23 -27.41 -16.30
N ASN A 160 15.20 -26.66 -15.79
CA ASN A 160 16.28 -27.18 -14.97
C ASN A 160 15.90 -27.05 -13.49
N GLU A 161 15.52 -28.17 -12.88
CA GLU A 161 15.27 -28.26 -11.45
C GLU A 161 16.55 -28.49 -10.64
N TYR A 162 16.50 -28.15 -9.36
CA TYR A 162 17.59 -28.25 -8.39
C TYR A 162 18.85 -27.48 -8.84
N GLU A 163 18.67 -26.35 -9.52
CA GLU A 163 19.74 -25.51 -10.05
C GLU A 163 19.56 -24.07 -9.58
N LYS A 164 20.49 -23.56 -8.77
CA LYS A 164 20.38 -22.23 -8.16
C LYS A 164 21.24 -21.22 -8.89
N VAL A 165 20.59 -20.20 -9.47
CA VAL A 165 21.30 -19.04 -10.03
C VAL A 165 21.90 -18.20 -8.90
N SER A 166 23.21 -18.00 -8.94
CA SER A 166 23.99 -17.27 -7.93
C SER A 166 24.40 -15.86 -8.39
N GLU A 167 24.41 -15.62 -9.71
CA GLU A 167 24.84 -14.37 -10.30
C GLU A 167 24.16 -14.07 -11.64
N ILE A 168 23.84 -12.79 -11.84
CA ILE A 168 23.36 -12.25 -13.11
C ILE A 168 24.14 -10.96 -13.36
N LYS A 169 24.89 -10.92 -14.46
CA LYS A 169 25.64 -9.74 -14.90
C LYS A 169 25.13 -9.26 -16.24
N LYS A 170 24.83 -7.97 -16.32
CA LYS A 170 24.46 -7.33 -17.59
C LYS A 170 25.71 -7.10 -18.43
N ALA A 171 25.77 -7.76 -19.59
CA ALA A 171 26.71 -7.43 -20.66
C ALA A 171 26.07 -6.43 -21.65
N SER A 172 26.73 -6.07 -22.75
CA SER A 172 26.27 -5.01 -23.67
C SER A 172 24.85 -5.27 -24.20
N ASN A 173 24.59 -6.47 -24.75
CA ASN A 173 23.31 -6.82 -25.40
C ASN A 173 22.64 -8.08 -24.82
N TYR A 174 23.25 -8.71 -23.83
CA TYR A 174 22.76 -9.94 -23.19
C TYR A 174 23.11 -9.94 -21.70
N PHE A 175 22.79 -11.01 -21.00
CA PHE A 175 23.14 -11.27 -19.61
C PHE A 175 23.98 -12.54 -19.53
N ASP A 176 25.04 -12.50 -18.73
CA ASP A 176 25.75 -13.70 -18.27
C ASP A 176 25.13 -14.14 -16.95
N LEU A 177 24.74 -15.41 -16.86
CA LEU A 177 24.17 -16.03 -15.68
C LEU A 177 25.06 -17.18 -15.21
N ILE A 178 25.31 -17.24 -13.91
CA ILE A 178 26.06 -18.34 -13.28
C ILE A 178 25.12 -19.04 -12.29
N SER A 179 25.02 -20.36 -12.42
CA SER A 179 24.38 -21.24 -11.45
C SER A 179 25.41 -22.14 -10.77
N ASP A 180 24.96 -22.95 -9.84
CA ASP A 180 25.74 -24.04 -9.24
C ASP A 180 25.99 -25.23 -10.18
N LYS A 181 25.27 -25.33 -11.31
CA LYS A 181 25.45 -26.40 -12.31
C LYS A 181 26.03 -25.95 -13.65
N GLY A 182 26.01 -24.65 -13.97
CA GLY A 182 26.38 -24.19 -15.30
C GLY A 182 26.44 -22.67 -15.47
N SER A 183 26.63 -22.26 -16.72
CA SER A 183 26.67 -20.86 -17.14
C SER A 183 25.87 -20.66 -18.40
N TYR A 184 25.12 -19.56 -18.48
CA TYR A 184 24.17 -19.30 -19.56
C TYR A 184 24.26 -17.87 -20.04
N LYS A 185 23.83 -17.67 -21.30
CA LYS A 185 23.67 -16.34 -21.90
C LYS A 185 22.23 -16.13 -22.31
N ALA A 186 21.66 -14.98 -21.97
CA ALA A 186 20.27 -14.64 -22.30
C ALA A 186 20.12 -13.19 -22.77
N LYS A 187 19.30 -12.92 -23.78
CA LYS A 187 18.95 -11.53 -24.16
C LYS A 187 18.08 -10.86 -23.10
N ILE A 188 17.14 -11.62 -22.55
CA ILE A 188 16.16 -11.19 -21.55
C ILE A 188 16.20 -12.16 -20.37
N VAL A 189 16.15 -11.61 -19.15
CA VAL A 189 16.04 -12.39 -17.92
C VAL A 189 14.78 -11.98 -17.16
N VAL A 190 14.04 -12.95 -16.66
CA VAL A 190 12.83 -12.72 -15.86
C VAL A 190 12.96 -13.41 -14.51
N LEU A 191 12.84 -12.64 -13.43
CA LEU A 191 12.85 -13.15 -12.07
C LEU A 191 11.42 -13.48 -11.63
N ALA A 192 11.13 -14.75 -11.40
CA ALA A 192 9.83 -15.31 -11.01
C ALA A 192 9.89 -16.15 -9.72
N MET A 193 10.92 -15.93 -8.89
CA MET A 193 11.26 -16.72 -7.70
C MET A 193 10.33 -16.57 -6.46
N GLY A 194 9.34 -15.67 -6.51
CA GLY A 194 8.39 -15.46 -5.40
C GLY A 194 9.02 -14.98 -4.09
N LYS A 195 8.31 -15.19 -2.97
CA LYS A 195 8.74 -14.79 -1.60
C LYS A 195 8.98 -15.96 -0.64
N SER A 196 8.52 -17.16 -0.99
CA SER A 196 8.41 -18.30 -0.07
C SER A 196 9.66 -19.19 0.00
N GLY A 197 10.66 -18.95 -0.87
CA GLY A 197 11.74 -19.91 -1.16
C GLY A 197 12.79 -20.09 -0.07
N ASN A 198 13.13 -19.04 0.69
CA ASN A 198 14.14 -19.12 1.74
C ASN A 198 13.48 -19.02 3.12
N PRO A 199 13.27 -20.13 3.85
CA PRO A 199 12.81 -20.04 5.23
C PRO A 199 13.84 -19.28 6.06
N ARG A 200 13.35 -18.46 6.99
CA ARG A 200 14.20 -17.84 8.00
C ARG A 200 14.72 -18.94 8.93
N LYS A 201 15.98 -18.77 9.33
CA LYS A 201 16.70 -19.65 10.23
C LYS A 201 16.85 -18.99 11.59
N ALA A 202 16.79 -19.77 12.66
CA ALA A 202 17.01 -19.25 14.01
C ALA A 202 18.46 -18.75 14.20
N ASN A 203 19.40 -19.29 13.43
CA ASN A 203 20.84 -19.08 13.49
C ASN A 203 21.41 -19.34 14.89
N VAL A 204 21.07 -20.52 15.45
CA VAL A 204 21.52 -20.95 16.77
C VAL A 204 22.53 -22.10 16.69
N PRO A 205 23.38 -22.30 17.72
CA PRO A 205 24.25 -23.47 17.80
C PRO A 205 23.48 -24.79 17.61
N GLY A 206 24.06 -25.70 16.83
CA GLY A 206 23.52 -27.04 16.54
C GLY A 206 22.49 -27.11 15.40
N GLU A 207 22.01 -25.99 14.87
CA GLU A 207 21.00 -25.97 13.78
C GLU A 207 21.48 -26.68 12.50
N VAL A 208 22.78 -26.60 12.19
CA VAL A 208 23.39 -27.29 11.04
C VAL A 208 23.66 -28.77 11.34
N GLU A 209 24.09 -29.09 12.56
CA GLU A 209 24.45 -30.45 13.00
C GLU A 209 23.22 -31.35 13.09
N TYR A 210 22.08 -30.80 13.50
CA TYR A 210 20.82 -31.52 13.71
C TYR A 210 19.76 -31.17 12.66
N ALA A 211 20.16 -30.72 11.47
CA ALA A 211 19.26 -30.25 10.42
C ALA A 211 18.15 -31.26 10.04
N GLN A 212 18.40 -32.56 10.17
CA GLN A 212 17.42 -33.63 9.95
C GLN A 212 16.25 -33.66 10.96
N LYS A 213 16.41 -33.02 12.13
CA LYS A 213 15.36 -32.86 13.14
C LYS A 213 14.67 -31.49 13.05
N ILE A 214 15.00 -30.68 12.05
CA ILE A 214 14.50 -29.33 11.87
C ILE A 214 13.69 -29.27 10.58
N GLU A 215 12.44 -28.86 10.71
CA GLU A 215 11.54 -28.68 9.58
C GLU A 215 11.06 -27.24 9.48
N HIS A 216 10.87 -26.72 8.28
CA HIS A 216 10.40 -25.35 8.09
C HIS A 216 8.93 -25.27 7.65
N ARG A 217 8.29 -26.42 7.41
CA ARG A 217 6.92 -26.56 6.90
C ARG A 217 6.33 -27.88 7.39
N LEU A 218 5.03 -27.90 7.64
CA LEU A 218 4.28 -29.13 7.89
C LEU A 218 3.63 -29.59 6.59
N ILE A 219 4.15 -30.69 6.02
CA ILE A 219 3.65 -31.26 4.76
C ILE A 219 2.47 -32.21 5.03
N ASP A 220 2.66 -33.24 5.85
CA ASP A 220 1.60 -34.17 6.25
C ASP A 220 1.56 -34.30 7.78
N PRO A 221 0.49 -33.88 8.46
CA PRO A 221 0.34 -34.11 9.90
C PRO A 221 0.35 -35.59 10.28
N GLY A 222 -0.03 -36.48 9.34
CA GLY A 222 -0.07 -37.92 9.55
C GLY A 222 1.31 -38.58 9.69
N ASP A 223 2.39 -37.90 9.28
CA ASP A 223 3.76 -38.41 9.43
C ASP A 223 4.24 -38.38 10.90
N TYR A 224 3.50 -37.72 11.79
CA TYR A 224 3.85 -37.57 13.21
C TYR A 224 2.76 -38.16 14.11
N GLN A 225 3.16 -39.18 14.86
CA GLN A 225 2.30 -39.81 15.86
C GLN A 225 3.10 -40.07 17.14
N ASP A 226 2.53 -39.68 18.27
CA ASP A 226 3.11 -39.85 19.62
C ASP A 226 4.51 -39.21 19.78
N LYS A 227 4.77 -38.09 19.09
CA LYS A 227 6.04 -37.37 19.14
C LYS A 227 6.03 -36.17 20.09
N ASP A 228 7.20 -35.82 20.60
CA ASP A 228 7.50 -34.56 21.29
C ASP A 228 7.87 -33.50 20.23
N LEU A 229 6.92 -32.65 19.85
CA LEU A 229 7.09 -31.69 18.77
C LEU A 229 7.18 -30.26 19.31
N VAL A 230 8.13 -29.49 18.80
CA VAL A 230 8.25 -28.06 19.10
C VAL A 230 7.96 -27.27 17.84
N ILE A 231 7.03 -26.32 17.90
CA ILE A 231 6.75 -25.40 16.81
C ILE A 231 7.28 -24.05 17.23
N TYR A 232 8.34 -23.59 16.56
CA TYR A 232 8.97 -22.31 16.81
C TYR A 232 8.47 -21.28 15.79
N GLY A 233 7.58 -20.38 16.24
CA GLY A 233 7.03 -19.31 15.43
C GLY A 233 5.66 -18.82 15.92
N GLY A 234 5.39 -17.52 15.75
CA GLY A 234 4.12 -16.87 16.11
C GLY A 234 3.24 -16.54 14.91
N GLY A 235 3.52 -17.11 13.73
CA GLY A 235 2.80 -16.83 12.48
C GLY A 235 1.57 -17.73 12.26
N ASP A 236 0.74 -17.39 11.29
CA ASP A 236 -0.49 -18.14 10.97
C ASP A 236 -0.20 -19.60 10.63
N VAL A 237 0.86 -19.85 9.85
CA VAL A 237 1.32 -21.20 9.47
C VAL A 237 1.75 -22.01 10.69
N ALA A 238 2.41 -21.38 11.67
CA ALA A 238 2.84 -22.03 12.90
C ALA A 238 1.64 -22.46 13.75
N LEU A 239 0.61 -21.61 13.85
CA LEU A 239 -0.61 -21.96 14.57
C LEU A 239 -1.43 -23.03 13.83
N GLU A 240 -1.52 -22.98 12.50
CA GLU A 240 -2.15 -24.05 11.70
C GLU A 240 -1.46 -25.40 11.95
N ALA A 241 -0.13 -25.43 11.97
CA ALA A 241 0.65 -26.64 12.28
C ALA A 241 0.41 -27.13 13.71
N ALA A 242 0.37 -26.22 14.70
CA ALA A 242 0.08 -26.58 16.09
C ALA A 242 -1.29 -27.24 16.22
N ILE A 243 -2.31 -26.64 15.61
CA ILE A 243 -3.67 -27.19 15.61
C ILE A 243 -3.72 -28.57 14.96
N ALA A 244 -3.03 -28.75 13.83
CA ALA A 244 -3.02 -30.01 13.10
C ALA A 244 -2.32 -31.15 13.87
N LEU A 245 -1.27 -30.84 14.64
CA LEU A 245 -0.43 -31.83 15.32
C LEU A 245 -0.88 -32.13 16.76
N SER A 246 -1.60 -31.21 17.42
CA SER A 246 -1.94 -31.30 18.85
C SER A 246 -2.86 -32.45 19.25
N ASN A 247 -3.58 -33.08 18.31
CA ASN A 247 -4.49 -34.18 18.66
C ASN A 247 -3.79 -35.54 18.79
N THR A 248 -2.60 -35.70 18.19
CA THR A 248 -1.88 -36.98 18.12
C THR A 248 -0.46 -36.92 18.70
N ASN A 249 -0.01 -35.74 19.14
CA ASN A 249 1.37 -35.49 19.58
C ASN A 249 1.42 -34.58 20.82
N ARG A 250 2.57 -34.58 21.51
CA ARG A 250 2.89 -33.64 22.59
C ARG A 250 3.52 -32.40 21.97
N VAL A 251 2.71 -31.35 21.77
CA VAL A 251 3.14 -30.15 21.04
C VAL A 251 3.45 -28.99 22.00
N THR A 252 4.60 -28.35 21.82
CA THR A 252 4.94 -27.04 22.40
C THR A 252 5.03 -25.98 21.31
N LEU A 253 4.15 -24.99 21.34
CA LEU A 253 4.21 -23.80 20.49
C LEU A 253 4.98 -22.70 21.21
N ALA A 254 6.14 -22.32 20.68
CA ALA A 254 7.01 -21.28 21.24
C ALA A 254 7.14 -20.09 20.28
N THR A 255 7.04 -18.87 20.79
CA THR A 255 7.22 -17.63 20.00
C THR A 255 7.94 -16.54 20.77
N ILE A 256 8.71 -15.71 20.05
CA ILE A 256 9.39 -14.53 20.59
C ILE A 256 8.42 -13.40 20.96
N ASP A 257 7.21 -13.42 20.39
CA ASP A 257 6.23 -12.38 20.60
C ASP A 257 5.64 -12.49 22.02
N LYS A 258 5.34 -11.35 22.64
CA LYS A 258 4.63 -11.31 23.94
C LYS A 258 3.14 -11.65 23.81
N GLU A 259 2.59 -11.44 22.63
CA GLU A 259 1.21 -11.72 22.26
C GLU A 259 1.15 -12.11 20.78
N PHE A 260 0.12 -12.87 20.38
CA PHE A 260 -0.06 -13.20 18.96
C PHE A 260 -0.52 -11.96 18.18
N VAL A 261 0.41 -11.35 17.43
CA VAL A 261 0.12 -10.15 16.63
C VAL A 261 -0.28 -10.52 15.19
N PHE A 262 0.39 -11.53 14.62
CA PHE A 262 0.30 -11.85 13.21
C PHE A 262 -0.80 -12.83 12.80
N PRO A 263 -1.11 -13.91 13.53
CA PRO A 263 -2.04 -14.95 13.07
C PRO A 263 -3.49 -14.48 12.91
N LYS A 264 -4.29 -15.28 12.19
CA LYS A 264 -5.74 -15.04 12.13
C LYS A 264 -6.35 -15.29 13.50
N LYS A 265 -7.33 -14.46 13.88
CA LYS A 265 -8.04 -14.58 15.16
C LYS A 265 -8.60 -16.00 15.40
N ARG A 266 -9.20 -16.62 14.38
CA ARG A 266 -9.72 -18.00 14.48
C ARG A 266 -8.67 -19.01 14.94
N ASN A 267 -7.46 -18.91 14.39
CA ASN A 267 -6.36 -19.81 14.72
C ASN A 267 -5.84 -19.53 16.14
N ILE A 268 -5.81 -18.25 16.56
CA ILE A 268 -5.50 -17.86 17.95
C ILE A 268 -6.50 -18.47 18.92
N ASP A 269 -7.81 -18.32 18.65
CA ASP A 269 -8.88 -18.85 19.49
C ASP A 269 -8.78 -20.39 19.60
N GLN A 270 -8.43 -21.08 18.50
CA GLN A 270 -8.24 -22.53 18.46
C GLN A 270 -7.05 -23.00 19.30
N VAL A 271 -5.86 -22.39 19.17
CA VAL A 271 -4.69 -22.79 19.99
C VAL A 271 -4.91 -22.51 21.47
N LEU A 272 -5.58 -21.41 21.83
CA LEU A 272 -5.92 -21.11 23.21
C LEU A 272 -6.92 -22.11 23.80
N ASN A 273 -7.86 -22.62 22.99
CA ASN A 273 -8.75 -23.69 23.43
C ASN A 273 -8.00 -25.01 23.62
N LEU A 274 -7.12 -25.38 22.68
CA LEU A 274 -6.25 -26.57 22.83
C LEU A 274 -5.35 -26.50 24.07
N GLN A 275 -4.87 -25.30 24.40
CA GLN A 275 -4.11 -25.09 25.64
C GLN A 275 -4.96 -25.33 26.89
N LYS A 276 -6.21 -24.82 26.92
CA LYS A 276 -7.15 -25.09 28.02
C LYS A 276 -7.50 -26.58 28.16
N GLU A 277 -7.52 -27.30 27.04
CA GLU A 277 -7.71 -28.76 26.99
C GLU A 277 -6.43 -29.55 27.34
N ASN A 278 -5.32 -28.88 27.70
CA ASN A 278 -4.00 -29.48 27.94
C ASN A 278 -3.42 -30.28 26.75
N LYS A 279 -3.89 -30.01 25.53
CA LYS A 279 -3.39 -30.65 24.28
C LYS A 279 -2.25 -29.88 23.61
N LEU A 280 -2.01 -28.65 24.04
CA LEU A 280 -0.99 -27.77 23.48
C LEU A 280 -0.35 -26.96 24.59
N ASN A 281 0.98 -27.00 24.68
CA ASN A 281 1.72 -26.10 25.56
C ASN A 281 2.11 -24.83 24.78
N ILE A 282 1.72 -23.64 25.26
CA ILE A 282 2.06 -22.37 24.61
C ILE A 282 3.07 -21.61 25.46
N LYS A 283 4.24 -21.31 24.88
CA LYS A 283 5.31 -20.51 25.48
C LYS A 283 5.51 -19.21 24.71
N MET A 284 5.07 -18.10 25.29
CA MET A 284 5.21 -16.75 24.74
C MET A 284 6.51 -16.10 25.23
N ASN A 285 7.03 -15.11 24.50
CA ASN A 285 8.28 -14.43 24.83
C ASN A 285 9.46 -15.41 25.00
N THR A 286 9.51 -16.45 24.17
CA THR A 286 10.48 -17.55 24.24
C THR A 286 11.42 -17.52 23.03
N PHE A 287 12.72 -17.60 23.31
CA PHE A 287 13.80 -17.54 22.32
C PHE A 287 14.52 -18.88 22.25
N LEU A 288 14.62 -19.45 21.05
CA LEU A 288 15.49 -20.61 20.81
C LEU A 288 16.96 -20.16 20.95
N LYS A 289 17.76 -20.91 21.70
CA LYS A 289 19.17 -20.62 21.99
C LYS A 289 20.13 -21.68 21.49
N GLY A 290 19.65 -22.89 21.22
CA GLY A 290 20.45 -23.98 20.67
C GLY A 290 19.60 -25.22 20.41
N VAL A 291 20.08 -26.04 19.48
CA VAL A 291 19.51 -27.33 19.11
C VAL A 291 20.52 -28.40 19.48
N GLY A 292 20.18 -29.31 20.38
CA GLY A 292 21.02 -30.45 20.77
C GLY A 292 20.51 -31.77 20.18
N SER A 293 21.11 -32.89 20.57
CA SER A 293 20.67 -34.21 20.08
C SER A 293 19.22 -34.52 20.47
N ASP A 294 18.83 -34.28 21.72
CA ASP A 294 17.52 -34.68 22.26
C ASP A 294 16.82 -33.56 23.05
N GLN A 295 17.46 -32.39 23.15
CA GLN A 295 16.95 -31.22 23.88
C GLN A 295 17.19 -29.93 23.11
N LEU A 296 16.21 -29.02 23.17
CA LEU A 296 16.35 -27.63 22.74
C LEU A 296 16.66 -26.76 23.95
N ALA A 297 17.62 -25.84 23.79
CA ALA A 297 17.87 -24.78 24.75
C ALA A 297 16.95 -23.59 24.44
N MET A 298 16.06 -23.25 25.36
CA MET A 298 15.04 -22.20 25.19
C MET A 298 15.12 -21.20 26.34
N LYS A 299 14.94 -19.91 26.05
CA LYS A 299 14.90 -18.85 27.08
C LYS A 299 13.56 -18.14 27.06
N THR A 300 12.81 -18.19 28.15
CA THR A 300 11.51 -17.52 28.29
C THR A 300 11.68 -16.21 29.08
N GLY A 301 11.52 -15.07 28.42
CA GLY A 301 11.76 -13.74 29.00
C GLY A 301 13.16 -13.59 29.59
N ASP A 302 13.23 -13.14 30.84
CA ASP A 302 14.49 -12.94 31.57
C ASP A 302 14.88 -14.17 32.41
N ASN A 303 14.13 -15.27 32.33
CA ASN A 303 14.42 -16.50 33.06
C ASN A 303 15.71 -17.17 32.54
N GLU A 304 16.20 -18.14 33.30
CA GLU A 304 17.30 -18.99 32.88
C GLU A 304 16.93 -19.83 31.64
N VAL A 305 17.97 -20.34 30.96
CA VAL A 305 17.80 -21.20 29.79
C VAL A 305 17.31 -22.56 30.28
N GLU A 306 16.16 -22.98 29.77
CA GLU A 306 15.56 -24.29 30.03
C GLU A 306 15.83 -25.26 28.89
N SER A 307 16.03 -26.53 29.21
CA SER A 307 16.10 -27.62 28.24
C SER A 307 14.72 -28.23 28.02
N ILE A 308 14.29 -28.30 26.76
CA ILE A 308 13.00 -28.90 26.37
C ILE A 308 13.28 -30.15 25.52
N LYS A 309 12.78 -31.31 25.94
CA LYS A 309 12.85 -32.54 25.15
C LYS A 309 12.08 -32.37 23.84
N TYR A 310 12.63 -32.87 22.73
CA TYR A 310 11.98 -32.83 21.43
C TYR A 310 12.45 -33.98 20.52
N ASP A 311 11.58 -34.39 19.61
CA ASP A 311 11.88 -35.28 18.50
C ASP A 311 12.14 -34.50 17.21
N VAL A 312 11.27 -33.51 16.91
CA VAL A 312 11.34 -32.64 15.74
C VAL A 312 10.95 -31.21 16.13
N VAL A 313 11.68 -30.23 15.59
CA VAL A 313 11.34 -28.81 15.72
C VAL A 313 10.92 -28.22 14.37
N PHE A 314 9.75 -27.62 14.34
CA PHE A 314 9.24 -26.87 13.21
C PHE A 314 9.62 -25.38 13.33
N GLU A 315 10.67 -24.93 12.66
CA GLU A 315 11.07 -23.54 12.55
C GLU A 315 10.21 -22.78 11.53
N MET A 316 9.03 -22.33 11.97
CA MET A 316 8.03 -21.63 11.17
C MET A 316 8.06 -20.11 11.41
N ILE A 317 9.26 -19.52 11.39
CA ILE A 317 9.52 -18.10 11.67
C ILE A 317 9.43 -17.17 10.45
N GLY A 318 8.90 -17.67 9.33
CA GLY A 318 8.67 -16.93 8.09
C GLY A 318 9.75 -17.17 7.03
N ALA A 319 9.75 -16.35 5.98
CA ALA A 319 10.70 -16.45 4.88
C ALA A 319 11.48 -15.12 4.70
N GLU A 320 12.70 -15.22 4.22
CA GLU A 320 13.48 -14.08 3.77
C GLU A 320 13.19 -13.79 2.31
N LEU A 321 12.90 -12.51 2.03
CA LEU A 321 12.85 -12.05 0.66
C LEU A 321 14.25 -12.10 0.04
N PRO A 322 14.37 -12.41 -1.26
CA PRO A 322 15.65 -12.46 -1.96
C PRO A 322 16.24 -11.06 -2.22
N LEU A 323 16.10 -10.11 -1.28
CA LEU A 323 16.57 -8.73 -1.41
C LEU A 323 18.08 -8.65 -1.58
N GLY A 324 18.83 -9.53 -0.90
CA GLY A 324 20.30 -9.60 -1.06
C GLY A 324 20.70 -9.97 -2.49
N PHE A 325 20.02 -10.96 -3.08
CA PHE A 325 20.20 -11.33 -4.48
C PHE A 325 19.82 -10.18 -5.43
N LEU A 326 18.65 -9.55 -5.23
CA LEU A 326 18.21 -8.41 -6.03
C LEU A 326 19.21 -7.24 -5.98
N LYS A 327 19.74 -6.91 -4.79
CA LYS A 327 20.76 -5.88 -4.61
C LYS A 327 22.07 -6.25 -5.30
N LYS A 328 22.51 -7.52 -5.22
CA LYS A 328 23.71 -8.01 -5.93
C LYS A 328 23.56 -7.87 -7.45
N VAL A 329 22.37 -8.12 -7.99
CA VAL A 329 22.06 -7.92 -9.41
C VAL A 329 21.99 -6.42 -9.78
N GLY A 330 21.78 -5.53 -8.82
CA GLY A 330 21.66 -4.08 -9.03
C GLY A 330 20.21 -3.59 -9.21
N VAL A 331 19.23 -4.41 -8.82
CA VAL A 331 17.81 -4.03 -8.81
C VAL A 331 17.55 -3.06 -7.66
N ARG A 332 16.98 -1.90 -7.97
CA ARG A 332 16.59 -0.89 -6.99
C ARG A 332 15.30 -1.29 -6.28
N LEU A 333 15.20 -0.95 -5.00
CA LEU A 333 13.97 -1.10 -4.23
C LEU A 333 13.19 0.23 -4.17
N GLU A 334 11.87 0.17 -3.99
CA GLU A 334 11.02 1.38 -3.95
C GLU A 334 11.43 2.37 -2.84
N SER A 335 11.91 1.85 -1.70
CA SER A 335 12.35 2.67 -0.56
C SER A 335 13.75 3.25 -0.73
N ASP A 336 14.51 2.84 -1.75
CA ASP A 336 15.88 3.31 -1.91
C ASP A 336 15.90 4.79 -2.28
N TRP A 337 16.89 5.49 -1.71
CA TRP A 337 17.20 6.88 -2.03
C TRP A 337 18.54 6.93 -2.73
N TYR A 338 18.54 7.45 -3.96
CA TYR A 338 19.71 7.61 -4.81
C TYR A 338 19.86 9.06 -5.22
N LEU A 339 21.06 9.47 -5.65
CA LEU A 339 21.38 10.86 -5.93
C LEU A 339 20.38 11.51 -6.89
N SER A 340 20.01 10.83 -7.98
CA SER A 340 19.01 11.39 -8.89
C SER A 340 17.62 11.55 -8.25
N LYS A 341 17.21 10.70 -7.29
CA LYS A 341 15.95 10.88 -6.54
C LYS A 341 15.99 12.15 -5.67
N TYR A 342 17.13 12.44 -5.02
CA TYR A 342 17.32 13.70 -4.29
C TYR A 342 17.32 14.91 -5.21
N ILE A 343 17.97 14.81 -6.38
CA ILE A 343 17.95 15.86 -7.40
C ILE A 343 16.52 16.08 -7.90
N TYR A 344 15.77 15.03 -8.22
CA TYR A 344 14.36 15.14 -8.62
C TYR A 344 13.50 15.77 -7.54
N LEU A 345 13.76 15.48 -6.27
CA LEU A 345 13.07 16.13 -5.15
C LEU A 345 13.41 17.63 -5.13
N ALA A 346 14.68 18.01 -5.18
CA ALA A 346 15.09 19.42 -5.22
C ALA A 346 14.49 20.15 -6.42
N LEU A 347 14.53 19.54 -7.60
CA LEU A 347 13.92 20.08 -8.83
C LEU A 347 12.39 20.19 -8.72
N SER A 348 11.70 19.26 -8.05
CA SER A 348 10.26 19.39 -7.84
C SER A 348 9.92 20.58 -6.95
N PHE A 349 10.69 20.80 -5.88
CA PHE A 349 10.56 22.01 -5.05
C PHE A 349 10.80 23.29 -5.84
N VAL A 350 11.88 23.35 -6.65
CA VAL A 350 12.18 24.51 -7.49
C VAL A 350 11.08 24.76 -8.53
N PHE A 351 10.60 23.72 -9.20
CA PHE A 351 9.55 23.84 -10.22
C PHE A 351 8.23 24.34 -9.62
N ILE A 352 7.78 23.75 -8.51
CA ILE A 352 6.55 24.19 -7.84
C ILE A 352 6.71 25.59 -7.25
N TYR A 353 7.90 25.94 -6.73
CA TYR A 353 8.21 27.30 -6.32
C TYR A 353 8.05 28.29 -7.48
N LEU A 354 8.64 28.01 -8.65
CA LEU A 354 8.53 28.87 -9.82
C LEU A 354 7.08 29.04 -10.29
N LEU A 355 6.27 27.97 -10.27
CA LEU A 355 4.85 28.06 -10.57
C LEU A 355 4.08 28.95 -9.56
N TYR A 356 4.42 28.84 -8.27
CA TYR A 356 3.81 29.68 -7.24
C TYR A 356 4.28 31.14 -7.35
N ALA A 357 5.57 31.38 -7.56
CA ALA A 357 6.16 32.70 -7.76
C ALA A 357 5.53 33.38 -8.97
N TRP A 358 5.35 32.64 -10.07
CA TRP A 358 4.55 33.07 -11.21
C TRP A 358 3.14 33.45 -10.74
N LYS A 359 2.36 32.54 -10.16
CA LYS A 359 0.98 32.84 -9.66
C LYS A 359 0.89 34.12 -8.82
N LYS A 360 1.87 34.40 -7.96
CA LYS A 360 1.89 35.57 -7.07
C LYS A 360 2.56 36.82 -7.65
N GLY A 361 3.14 36.75 -8.84
CA GLY A 361 3.85 37.88 -9.48
C GLY A 361 5.14 38.25 -8.77
N MET A 362 5.79 37.25 -8.18
CA MET A 362 7.08 37.40 -7.52
C MET A 362 8.20 37.34 -8.56
N ALA A 363 9.30 38.06 -8.30
CA ALA A 363 10.48 38.05 -9.16
C ALA A 363 10.95 36.60 -9.46
N PRO A 364 11.35 36.27 -10.70
CA PRO A 364 11.57 37.17 -11.85
C PRO A 364 10.31 37.50 -12.67
N PHE A 365 9.13 37.03 -12.28
CA PHE A 365 7.91 37.15 -13.08
C PHE A 365 7.16 38.45 -12.74
N HIS A 366 7.48 39.55 -13.43
CA HIS A 366 6.70 40.79 -13.38
C HIS A 366 5.65 40.80 -14.51
N TYR A 367 4.36 40.85 -14.14
CA TYR A 367 3.18 40.69 -15.03
C TYR A 367 2.95 41.81 -16.07
N GLY A 368 3.96 42.61 -16.39
CA GLY A 368 3.78 43.96 -16.87
C GLY A 368 3.18 44.19 -18.27
N GLN A 369 3.09 43.21 -19.18
CA GLN A 369 2.71 43.54 -20.58
C GLN A 369 1.82 42.54 -21.33
N PHE A 370 1.85 41.22 -21.03
CA PHE A 370 1.16 40.23 -21.88
C PHE A 370 -0.32 40.00 -21.52
N ILE A 371 -0.71 40.21 -20.27
CA ILE A 371 -2.04 39.83 -19.74
C ILE A 371 -3.01 41.03 -19.70
N ASN A 372 -2.49 42.26 -19.72
CA ASN A 372 -3.27 43.49 -19.61
C ASN A 372 -4.16 43.79 -20.83
N ASN A 373 -3.96 43.10 -21.95
CA ASN A 373 -4.75 43.25 -23.18
C ASN A 373 -5.87 42.19 -23.34
N LEU A 374 -6.07 41.31 -22.35
CA LEU A 374 -7.11 40.29 -22.34
C LEU A 374 -8.39 40.79 -21.63
N PRO A 375 -9.58 40.23 -21.95
CA PRO A 375 -10.82 40.49 -21.21
C PRO A 375 -10.64 40.33 -19.69
N SER A 376 -11.42 41.09 -18.89
CA SER A 376 -11.21 41.27 -17.45
C SER A 376 -10.96 39.98 -16.64
N VAL A 377 -11.65 38.87 -16.93
CA VAL A 377 -11.46 37.58 -16.24
C VAL A 377 -10.17 36.86 -16.68
N LEU A 378 -9.80 36.94 -17.96
CA LEU A 378 -8.59 36.34 -18.51
C LEU A 378 -7.33 37.14 -18.13
N SER A 379 -7.51 38.37 -17.66
CA SER A 379 -6.43 39.22 -17.16
C SER A 379 -5.94 38.85 -15.76
N VAL A 380 -6.58 37.88 -15.08
CA VAL A 380 -6.27 37.50 -13.69
C VAL A 380 -5.35 36.26 -13.65
N PRO A 381 -4.11 36.34 -13.13
CA PRO A 381 -3.22 35.19 -13.06
C PRO A 381 -3.75 33.98 -12.26
N SER A 382 -4.59 34.22 -11.24
CA SER A 382 -5.22 33.15 -10.48
C SER A 382 -6.18 32.31 -11.33
N PHE A 383 -6.81 32.90 -12.36
CA PHE A 383 -7.68 32.18 -13.28
C PHE A 383 -6.89 31.11 -14.05
N TRP A 384 -5.74 31.47 -14.62
CA TRP A 384 -4.88 30.54 -15.36
C TRP A 384 -4.34 29.42 -14.47
N TYR A 385 -4.02 29.72 -13.22
CA TYR A 385 -3.67 28.70 -12.23
C TYR A 385 -4.84 27.73 -11.97
N SER A 386 -6.04 28.26 -11.70
CA SER A 386 -7.25 27.44 -11.48
C SER A 386 -7.63 26.61 -12.72
N LEU A 387 -7.44 27.16 -13.93
CA LEU A 387 -7.64 26.47 -15.19
C LEU A 387 -6.65 25.32 -15.37
N LEU A 388 -5.34 25.59 -15.20
CA LEU A 388 -4.31 24.55 -15.29
C LEU A 388 -4.57 23.44 -14.27
N TYR A 389 -4.86 23.81 -13.01
CA TYR A 389 -5.19 22.86 -11.95
C TYR A 389 -6.39 21.98 -12.31
N THR A 390 -7.44 22.58 -12.87
CA THR A 390 -8.65 21.85 -13.29
C THR A 390 -8.37 20.95 -14.49
N VAL A 391 -7.61 21.41 -15.49
CA VAL A 391 -7.20 20.58 -16.64
C VAL A 391 -6.41 19.36 -16.17
N LEU A 392 -5.45 19.54 -15.26
CA LEU A 392 -4.69 18.43 -14.69
C LEU A 392 -5.62 17.45 -13.97
N MET A 393 -6.52 17.93 -13.11
CA MET A 393 -7.48 17.06 -12.42
C MET A 393 -8.39 16.29 -13.38
N VAL A 394 -8.86 16.92 -14.46
CA VAL A 394 -9.71 16.25 -15.47
C VAL A 394 -8.92 15.18 -16.21
N VAL A 395 -7.74 15.51 -16.74
CA VAL A 395 -6.91 14.58 -17.53
C VAL A 395 -6.48 13.39 -16.68
N PHE A 396 -5.92 13.65 -15.49
CA PHE A 396 -5.48 12.58 -14.61
C PHE A 396 -6.65 11.86 -13.94
N GLY A 397 -7.78 12.53 -13.70
CA GLY A 397 -9.00 11.89 -13.21
C GLY A 397 -9.60 10.91 -14.22
N VAL A 398 -9.64 11.26 -15.50
CA VAL A 398 -10.04 10.34 -16.59
C VAL A 398 -9.06 9.17 -16.69
N LYS A 399 -7.74 9.43 -16.59
CA LYS A 399 -6.74 8.36 -16.56
C LYS A 399 -6.93 7.42 -15.37
N ALA A 400 -7.22 7.96 -14.18
CA ALA A 400 -7.50 7.18 -12.98
C ALA A 400 -8.79 6.35 -13.11
N MET A 401 -9.87 6.92 -13.67
CA MET A 401 -11.09 6.18 -13.97
C MET A 401 -10.82 4.98 -14.87
N LYS A 402 -10.06 5.16 -15.97
CA LYS A 402 -9.68 4.05 -16.86
C LYS A 402 -8.83 2.98 -16.17
N ARG A 403 -7.91 3.41 -15.29
CA ARG A 403 -7.03 2.50 -14.54
C ARG A 403 -7.81 1.61 -13.57
N TRP A 404 -8.74 2.20 -12.81
CA TRP A 404 -9.45 1.52 -11.74
C TRP A 404 -10.74 0.83 -12.23
N ASN A 405 -11.35 1.31 -13.32
CA ASN A 405 -12.48 0.67 -13.96
C ASN A 405 -12.07 -0.30 -15.09
N ARG A 406 -11.08 -1.17 -14.83
CA ARG A 406 -10.43 -2.01 -15.87
C ARG A 406 -11.37 -3.01 -16.55
N ASN A 407 -12.45 -3.41 -15.88
CA ASN A 407 -13.44 -4.39 -16.40
C ASN A 407 -14.86 -3.81 -16.52
N GLY A 408 -15.04 -2.49 -16.40
CA GLY A 408 -16.37 -1.85 -16.42
C GLY A 408 -17.22 -2.07 -15.16
N LYS A 409 -16.75 -2.86 -14.19
CA LYS A 409 -17.53 -3.30 -13.02
C LYS A 409 -17.38 -2.39 -11.78
N ASP A 410 -16.28 -1.64 -11.66
CA ASP A 410 -16.08 -0.76 -10.50
C ASP A 410 -16.69 0.63 -10.73
N THR A 411 -18.01 0.67 -10.58
CA THR A 411 -18.79 1.91 -10.70
C THR A 411 -18.50 2.88 -9.56
N TYR A 412 -18.15 2.37 -8.37
CA TYR A 412 -17.85 3.19 -7.20
C TYR A 412 -16.67 4.14 -7.45
N GLN A 413 -15.56 3.62 -7.97
CA GLN A 413 -14.39 4.45 -8.26
C GLN A 413 -14.67 5.47 -9.37
N THR A 414 -15.46 5.07 -10.36
CA THR A 414 -15.88 5.96 -11.46
C THR A 414 -16.69 7.15 -10.92
N TYR A 415 -17.73 6.90 -10.10
CA TYR A 415 -18.53 7.97 -9.49
C TYR A 415 -17.70 8.88 -8.58
N ARG A 416 -16.75 8.32 -7.84
CA ARG A 416 -15.86 9.08 -6.97
C ARG A 416 -15.03 10.10 -7.76
N PHE A 417 -14.37 9.66 -8.83
CA PHE A 417 -13.58 10.56 -9.68
C PHE A 417 -14.45 11.56 -10.45
N MET A 418 -15.64 11.15 -10.92
CA MET A 418 -16.60 12.08 -11.51
C MET A 418 -17.03 13.17 -10.53
N SER A 419 -17.31 12.80 -9.28
CA SER A 419 -17.64 13.75 -8.21
C SER A 419 -16.51 14.75 -8.01
N LEU A 420 -15.26 14.30 -7.90
CA LEU A 420 -14.09 15.19 -7.76
C LEU A 420 -13.97 16.18 -8.94
N ILE A 421 -14.13 15.70 -10.16
CA ILE A 421 -14.07 16.55 -11.36
C ILE A 421 -15.22 17.56 -11.37
N PHE A 422 -16.43 17.11 -11.04
CA PHE A 422 -17.62 17.95 -10.97
C PHE A 422 -17.45 19.09 -9.96
N PHE A 423 -17.07 18.78 -8.72
CA PHE A 423 -16.84 19.79 -7.70
C PHE A 423 -15.66 20.70 -8.07
N GLN A 424 -14.59 20.19 -8.69
CA GLN A 424 -13.50 21.04 -9.17
C GLN A 424 -13.98 22.06 -10.21
N ILE A 425 -14.73 21.62 -11.23
CA ILE A 425 -15.23 22.52 -12.28
C ILE A 425 -16.22 23.54 -11.72
N ILE A 426 -17.16 23.12 -10.88
CA ILE A 426 -18.20 24.01 -10.37
C ILE A 426 -17.65 24.94 -9.31
N SER A 427 -16.94 24.43 -8.30
CA SER A 427 -16.50 25.22 -7.16
C SER A 427 -15.33 26.14 -7.47
N PHE A 428 -14.39 25.74 -8.34
CA PHE A 428 -13.18 26.52 -8.65
C PHE A 428 -13.18 27.21 -10.01
N ILE A 429 -14.16 26.95 -10.87
CA ILE A 429 -14.31 27.72 -12.13
C ILE A 429 -15.69 28.36 -12.17
N GLY A 430 -16.76 27.58 -12.08
CA GLY A 430 -18.13 28.09 -12.24
C GLY A 430 -18.48 29.20 -11.25
N ILE A 431 -18.41 28.90 -9.94
CA ILE A 431 -18.74 29.85 -8.87
C ILE A 431 -17.80 31.05 -8.90
N GLU A 432 -16.51 30.83 -9.16
CA GLU A 432 -15.54 31.93 -9.25
C GLU A 432 -15.84 32.90 -10.37
N VAL A 433 -16.13 32.39 -11.58
CA VAL A 433 -16.44 33.23 -12.74
C VAL A 433 -17.70 34.04 -12.48
N ILE A 434 -18.75 33.41 -11.93
CA ILE A 434 -20.01 34.09 -11.60
C ILE A 434 -19.76 35.18 -10.53
N LEU A 435 -19.06 34.84 -9.44
CA LEU A 435 -18.79 35.81 -8.37
C LEU A 435 -17.82 36.91 -8.79
N ALA A 436 -16.87 36.63 -9.69
CA ALA A 436 -15.97 37.62 -10.25
C ALA A 436 -16.74 38.63 -11.13
N MET A 437 -17.78 38.20 -11.84
CA MET A 437 -18.66 39.10 -12.61
C MET A 437 -19.51 40.00 -11.70
N ILE A 438 -19.97 39.48 -10.56
CA ILE A 438 -20.81 40.22 -9.61
C ILE A 438 -19.94 41.16 -8.73
N SER A 439 -18.79 40.68 -8.29
CA SER A 439 -17.92 41.37 -7.33
C SER A 439 -16.43 41.03 -7.52
N PRO A 440 -15.74 41.74 -8.43
CA PRO A 440 -14.33 41.53 -8.73
C PRO A 440 -13.41 41.68 -7.50
N LYS A 441 -13.83 42.46 -6.48
CA LYS A 441 -13.05 42.70 -5.26
C LYS A 441 -13.13 41.54 -4.25
N TYR A 442 -14.27 40.84 -4.17
CA TYR A 442 -14.54 39.88 -3.09
C TYR A 442 -14.72 38.43 -3.54
N TYR A 443 -14.74 38.13 -4.84
CA TYR A 443 -15.01 36.77 -5.36
C TYR A 443 -14.13 35.68 -4.73
N TRP A 444 -12.84 35.95 -4.50
CA TRP A 444 -11.90 35.01 -3.91
C TRP A 444 -12.25 34.63 -2.46
N ARG A 445 -13.05 35.43 -1.74
CA ARG A 445 -13.46 35.07 -0.36
C ARG A 445 -14.42 33.88 -0.30
N ALA A 446 -15.07 33.55 -1.41
CA ALA A 446 -15.88 32.34 -1.53
C ALA A 446 -15.04 31.05 -1.46
N TYR A 447 -13.70 31.13 -1.61
CA TYR A 447 -12.82 29.98 -1.40
C TYR A 447 -12.96 29.37 -0.01
N GLY A 448 -13.23 30.15 1.04
CA GLY A 448 -13.42 29.58 2.38
C GLY A 448 -14.80 28.97 2.61
N ILE A 449 -15.70 29.01 1.64
CA ILE A 449 -16.91 28.19 1.62
C ILE A 449 -16.57 26.79 1.05
N ASN A 450 -15.74 26.73 0.01
CA ASN A 450 -15.30 25.48 -0.63
C ASN A 450 -14.19 24.75 0.15
N ASN A 451 -13.25 25.51 0.72
CA ASN A 451 -12.17 25.05 1.58
C ASN A 451 -12.38 25.64 2.99
N PRO A 452 -13.34 25.11 3.74
CA PRO A 452 -13.75 25.71 5.00
C PRO A 452 -12.66 25.65 6.06
N PHE A 453 -12.82 26.50 7.07
CA PHE A 453 -12.06 26.41 8.31
C PHE A 453 -12.14 24.98 8.88
N PRO A 454 -11.07 24.44 9.49
CA PRO A 454 -9.79 25.09 9.82
C PRO A 454 -8.73 25.06 8.71
N LEU A 455 -9.08 24.82 7.44
CA LEU A 455 -8.09 24.81 6.35
C LEU A 455 -7.74 26.21 5.84
N LEU A 456 -8.75 27.04 5.54
CA LEU A 456 -8.56 28.39 5.02
C LEU A 456 -9.06 29.42 6.04
N PHE A 457 -8.24 30.43 6.29
CA PHE A 457 -8.53 31.50 7.26
C PHE A 457 -8.97 32.80 6.60
N ASP A 458 -8.67 32.96 5.31
CA ASP A 458 -8.84 34.16 4.50
C ASP A 458 -10.25 34.77 4.51
N THR A 459 -11.26 33.94 4.73
CA THR A 459 -12.65 34.38 4.84
C THR A 459 -12.91 35.22 6.10
N PHE A 460 -12.09 35.07 7.15
CA PHE A 460 -12.32 35.66 8.47
C PHE A 460 -11.55 36.95 8.76
N TYR A 461 -10.54 37.31 7.95
CA TYR A 461 -9.65 38.44 8.24
C TYR A 461 -9.45 39.39 7.04
N ASN A 462 -8.71 40.50 7.25
CA ASN A 462 -8.43 41.55 6.27
C ASN A 462 -9.69 42.25 5.73
N TRP A 463 -10.71 42.39 6.57
CA TRP A 463 -11.88 43.23 6.28
C TRP A 463 -11.60 44.64 6.79
N THR A 464 -11.90 45.65 5.98
CA THR A 464 -11.72 47.07 6.28
C THR A 464 -13.08 47.74 6.46
N ASP A 465 -13.13 48.88 7.15
CA ASP A 465 -14.39 49.63 7.37
C ASP A 465 -15.07 50.06 6.05
N ASN A 466 -14.30 50.13 4.97
CA ASN A 466 -14.78 50.46 3.63
C ASN A 466 -15.38 49.27 2.87
N ASP A 467 -15.35 48.05 3.43
CA ASP A 467 -15.91 46.87 2.79
C ASP A 467 -17.42 46.70 3.10
N PRO A 468 -18.25 46.22 2.15
CA PRO A 468 -19.68 46.02 2.38
C PRO A 468 -19.95 45.02 3.51
N LYS A 469 -20.48 45.50 4.63
CA LYS A 469 -20.77 44.69 5.83
C LYS A 469 -21.66 43.48 5.53
N MET A 470 -22.64 43.64 4.64
CA MET A 470 -23.50 42.53 4.18
C MET A 470 -22.71 41.38 3.54
N VAL A 471 -21.75 41.71 2.66
CA VAL A 471 -20.89 40.70 1.99
C VAL A 471 -19.95 40.05 3.00
N MET A 472 -19.39 40.85 3.92
CA MET A 472 -18.56 40.34 5.01
C MET A 472 -19.29 39.32 5.88
N TYR A 473 -20.46 39.68 6.41
CA TYR A 473 -21.24 38.79 7.26
C TYR A 473 -21.73 37.55 6.50
N ALA A 474 -22.08 37.68 5.22
CA ALA A 474 -22.46 36.53 4.40
C ALA A 474 -21.30 35.54 4.20
N CYS A 475 -20.10 36.03 3.90
CA CYS A 475 -18.91 35.18 3.72
C CYS A 475 -18.48 34.51 5.03
N ILE A 476 -18.39 35.28 6.13
CA ILE A 476 -18.02 34.75 7.46
C ILE A 476 -19.09 33.76 7.94
N GLY A 477 -20.36 34.14 7.89
CA GLY A 477 -21.48 33.29 8.28
C GLY A 477 -21.56 32.01 7.46
N GLY A 478 -21.36 32.10 6.14
CA GLY A 478 -21.29 30.94 5.26
C GLY A 478 -20.14 30.00 5.60
N GLY A 479 -18.94 30.53 5.84
CA GLY A 479 -17.78 29.73 6.25
C GLY A 479 -17.99 29.01 7.59
N LEU A 480 -18.55 29.71 8.59
CA LEU A 480 -18.90 29.11 9.89
C LEU A 480 -20.00 28.06 9.75
N PHE A 481 -21.04 28.34 8.96
CA PHE A 481 -22.12 27.40 8.70
C PHE A 481 -21.61 26.11 8.04
N VAL A 482 -20.75 26.22 7.03
CA VAL A 482 -20.16 25.04 6.40
C VAL A 482 -19.30 24.26 7.40
N THR A 483 -18.46 24.95 8.16
CA THR A 483 -17.54 24.35 9.13
C THR A 483 -18.25 23.63 10.26
N PHE A 484 -19.21 24.29 10.92
CA PHE A 484 -19.80 23.85 12.17
C PHE A 484 -21.17 23.18 12.00
N VAL A 485 -21.78 23.26 10.82
CA VAL A 485 -23.07 22.60 10.53
C VAL A 485 -22.92 21.59 9.40
N VAL A 486 -22.55 22.04 8.19
CA VAL A 486 -22.54 21.15 7.00
C VAL A 486 -21.55 20.01 7.15
N ILE A 487 -20.30 20.29 7.58
CA ILE A 487 -19.28 19.26 7.76
C ILE A 487 -19.66 18.25 8.86
N PRO A 488 -20.04 18.66 10.08
CA PRO A 488 -20.50 17.73 11.10
C PRO A 488 -21.66 16.83 10.64
N LEU A 489 -22.65 17.40 9.95
CA LEU A 489 -23.77 16.63 9.40
C LEU A 489 -23.30 15.64 8.32
N PHE A 490 -22.40 16.07 7.42
CA PHE A 490 -21.82 15.21 6.39
C PHE A 490 -21.03 14.05 7.00
N VAL A 491 -20.14 14.35 7.96
CA VAL A 491 -19.24 13.40 8.62
C VAL A 491 -20.02 12.27 9.31
N ARG A 492 -21.21 12.54 9.85
CA ARG A 492 -22.04 11.55 10.56
C ARG A 492 -22.29 10.28 9.76
N ARG A 493 -22.53 10.38 8.45
CA ARG A 493 -22.75 9.23 7.56
C ARG A 493 -21.61 8.96 6.59
N ASN A 494 -20.71 9.92 6.38
CA ASN A 494 -19.68 9.80 5.35
C ASN A 494 -18.25 9.80 5.88
N GLY A 495 -18.04 9.88 7.20
CA GLY A 495 -16.71 9.97 7.80
C GLY A 495 -15.85 11.04 7.15
N LYS A 496 -14.66 10.67 6.69
CA LYS A 496 -13.71 11.58 6.01
C LYS A 496 -13.83 11.61 4.48
N ARG A 497 -14.91 11.07 3.89
CA ARG A 497 -15.08 11.00 2.42
C ARG A 497 -14.99 12.34 1.70
N PHE A 498 -15.20 13.48 2.38
CA PHE A 498 -15.02 14.81 1.80
C PHE A 498 -13.63 14.94 1.12
N CYS A 499 -12.58 14.41 1.74
CA CYS A 499 -11.21 14.45 1.23
C CYS A 499 -11.00 13.72 -0.11
N THR A 500 -11.94 12.88 -0.53
CA THR A 500 -11.81 12.00 -1.71
C THR A 500 -12.99 12.11 -2.69
N TRP A 501 -14.07 12.81 -2.32
CA TRP A 501 -15.24 13.06 -3.19
C TRP A 501 -15.46 14.52 -3.56
N ILE A 502 -15.03 15.48 -2.71
CA ILE A 502 -15.42 16.89 -2.83
C ILE A 502 -14.21 17.84 -2.79
N CYS A 503 -13.27 17.63 -1.87
CA CYS A 503 -12.16 18.55 -1.60
C CYS A 503 -11.28 18.81 -2.84
N GLY A 504 -11.16 20.08 -3.27
CA GLY A 504 -10.31 20.45 -4.41
C GLY A 504 -8.83 20.11 -4.20
N CYS A 505 -8.26 20.44 -3.03
CA CYS A 505 -6.87 20.07 -2.68
C CYS A 505 -6.68 18.55 -2.65
N GLY A 506 -7.70 17.83 -2.18
CA GLY A 506 -7.73 16.37 -2.18
C GLY A 506 -7.88 15.79 -3.59
N GLY A 507 -8.52 16.50 -4.50
CA GLY A 507 -8.79 16.05 -5.86
C GLY A 507 -7.52 15.91 -6.69
N LEU A 508 -6.60 16.88 -6.64
CA LEU A 508 -5.30 16.76 -7.33
C LEU A 508 -4.48 15.60 -6.76
N ALA A 509 -4.47 15.43 -5.44
CA ALA A 509 -3.85 14.28 -4.77
C ALA A 509 -4.41 12.94 -5.26
N GLU A 510 -5.74 12.80 -5.37
CA GLU A 510 -6.39 11.55 -5.82
C GLU A 510 -6.24 11.28 -7.30
N THR A 511 -6.07 12.31 -8.13
CA THR A 511 -6.02 12.19 -9.59
C THR A 511 -4.58 12.13 -10.07
N PHE A 512 -3.86 13.25 -9.99
CA PHE A 512 -2.46 13.33 -10.38
C PHE A 512 -1.57 12.49 -9.45
N GLY A 513 -1.80 12.57 -8.14
CA GLY A 513 -1.03 11.83 -7.13
C GLY A 513 -1.29 10.31 -7.11
N ASP A 514 -2.34 9.81 -7.79
CA ASP A 514 -2.74 8.39 -7.81
C ASP A 514 -1.61 7.44 -8.21
N GLN A 515 -0.75 7.90 -9.12
CA GLN A 515 0.36 7.11 -9.68
C GLN A 515 1.37 6.68 -8.61
N TRP A 516 1.46 7.44 -7.52
CA TRP A 516 2.43 7.23 -6.45
C TRP A 516 1.78 6.72 -5.15
N ARG A 517 0.53 6.25 -5.21
CA ARG A 517 -0.24 5.72 -4.06
C ARG A 517 0.51 4.61 -3.30
N HIS A 518 1.34 3.83 -3.99
CA HIS A 518 2.12 2.75 -3.41
C HIS A 518 3.26 3.25 -2.50
N LEU A 519 3.76 4.47 -2.72
CA LEU A 519 4.87 5.10 -1.98
C LEU A 519 4.44 5.74 -0.66
N SER A 520 3.13 5.75 -0.35
CA SER A 520 2.62 6.33 0.88
C SER A 520 3.31 5.76 2.12
N PRO A 521 3.83 6.60 3.05
CA PRO A 521 4.55 6.16 4.24
C PRO A 521 3.75 5.14 5.06
N LYS A 522 4.35 3.99 5.35
CA LYS A 522 3.71 2.90 6.10
C LYS A 522 4.45 2.64 7.42
N GLY A 523 3.84 1.84 8.28
CA GLY A 523 4.44 1.39 9.55
C GLY A 523 4.31 2.39 10.71
N ILE A 524 4.89 1.98 11.84
CA ILE A 524 4.67 2.59 13.16
C ILE A 524 5.20 4.02 13.23
N ARG A 525 6.37 4.28 12.64
CA ARG A 525 6.95 5.64 12.61
C ARG A 525 6.00 6.62 11.90
N SER A 526 5.45 6.21 10.77
CA SER A 526 4.48 6.99 10.01
C SER A 526 3.18 7.20 10.80
N GLN A 527 2.70 6.19 11.52
CA GLN A 527 1.52 6.35 12.39
C GLN A 527 1.75 7.38 13.51
N LYS A 528 2.93 7.37 14.15
CA LYS A 528 3.29 8.36 15.19
C LYS A 528 3.30 9.79 14.64
N TRP A 529 3.69 9.98 13.38
CA TRP A 529 3.70 11.28 12.72
C TRP A 529 2.29 11.87 12.53
N GLU A 530 1.23 11.07 12.61
CA GLU A 530 -0.15 11.60 12.57
C GLU A 530 -0.48 12.54 13.74
N MET A 531 0.34 12.53 14.81
CA MET A 531 0.24 13.50 15.91
C MET A 531 0.45 14.95 15.45
N VAL A 532 1.25 15.17 14.40
CA VAL A 532 1.47 16.52 13.83
C VAL A 532 0.15 17.15 13.39
N GLY A 533 -0.80 16.35 12.90
CA GLY A 533 -2.13 16.82 12.54
C GLY A 533 -2.91 17.39 13.74
N ASN A 534 -2.72 16.83 14.94
CA ASN A 534 -3.33 17.40 16.16
C ASN A 534 -2.72 18.76 16.49
N ILE A 535 -1.40 18.88 16.37
CA ILE A 535 -0.67 20.12 16.65
C ILE A 535 -1.14 21.22 15.70
N ILE A 536 -1.25 20.92 14.40
CA ILE A 536 -1.70 21.89 13.40
C ILE A 536 -3.17 22.24 13.59
N LEU A 537 -4.03 21.28 13.94
CA LEU A 537 -5.44 21.55 14.25
C LEU A 537 -5.56 22.48 15.46
N PHE A 538 -4.84 22.20 16.55
CA PHE A 538 -4.82 23.04 17.74
C PHE A 538 -4.32 24.45 17.39
N TRP A 539 -3.19 24.55 16.69
CA TRP A 539 -2.63 25.82 16.24
C TRP A 539 -3.60 26.61 15.36
N ALA A 540 -4.34 25.93 14.47
CA ALA A 540 -5.36 26.55 13.64
C ALA A 540 -6.49 27.19 14.50
N PHE A 541 -7.05 26.45 15.45
CA PHE A 541 -8.08 26.98 16.35
C PHE A 541 -7.54 28.08 17.28
N SER A 542 -6.33 27.93 17.84
CA SER A 542 -5.70 28.95 18.66
C SER A 542 -5.42 30.24 17.88
N SER A 543 -4.95 30.12 16.63
CA SER A 543 -4.71 31.28 15.76
C SER A 543 -6.01 32.00 15.44
N ALA A 544 -7.09 31.28 15.14
CA ALA A 544 -8.42 31.89 14.96
C ALA A 544 -8.88 32.64 16.21
N PHE A 545 -8.69 32.05 17.38
CA PHE A 545 -9.06 32.68 18.65
C PHE A 545 -8.27 33.97 18.91
N VAL A 546 -6.94 33.94 18.71
CA VAL A 546 -6.08 35.12 18.85
C VAL A 546 -6.47 36.22 17.85
N ILE A 547 -6.75 35.87 16.59
CA ILE A 547 -7.19 36.83 15.57
C ILE A 547 -8.51 37.50 15.98
N LEU A 548 -9.46 36.75 16.54
CA LEU A 548 -10.73 37.31 17.03
C LEU A 548 -10.50 38.30 18.19
N LEU A 549 -9.56 38.02 19.09
CA LEU A 549 -9.19 38.93 20.18
C LEU A 549 -8.50 40.19 19.67
N ILE A 550 -7.58 40.07 18.70
CA ILE A 550 -6.89 41.21 18.08
C ILE A 550 -7.89 42.10 17.32
N TYR A 551 -8.89 41.51 16.66
CA TYR A 551 -9.93 42.29 15.98
C TYR A 551 -10.79 43.14 16.94
N GLN A 552 -10.93 42.71 18.20
CA GLN A 552 -11.58 43.50 19.25
C GLN A 552 -10.64 44.56 19.87
N GLY A 553 -9.32 44.33 19.82
CA GLY A 553 -8.29 45.23 20.33
C GLY A 553 -7.55 45.95 19.20
N ASN A 554 -8.13 47.07 18.74
CA ASN A 554 -7.69 47.96 17.66
C ASN A 554 -6.15 48.20 17.61
N THR A 555 -5.38 47.27 17.03
CA THR A 555 -3.90 47.34 17.01
C THR A 555 -3.32 46.87 15.68
N SER A 556 -2.25 47.57 15.30
CA SER A 556 -1.45 47.48 14.07
C SER A 556 -0.67 46.17 13.86
N ASP A 557 -0.85 45.16 14.70
CA ASP A 557 -0.03 43.93 14.75
C ASP A 557 -0.61 42.73 13.97
N SER A 558 -1.82 42.89 13.40
CA SER A 558 -2.46 41.88 12.55
C SER A 558 -1.65 41.55 11.28
N GLY A 559 -0.79 42.47 10.83
CA GLY A 559 0.04 42.31 9.64
C GLY A 559 1.15 41.26 9.77
N LEU A 560 1.80 41.14 10.94
CA LEU A 560 2.90 40.18 11.14
C LEU A 560 2.38 38.73 11.18
N TRP A 561 1.30 38.50 11.93
CA TRP A 561 0.64 37.20 11.99
C TRP A 561 0.10 36.76 10.64
N HIS A 562 -0.52 37.69 9.89
CA HIS A 562 -1.00 37.40 8.54
C HIS A 562 0.15 37.05 7.57
N LYS A 563 1.25 37.81 7.56
CA LYS A 563 2.43 37.49 6.73
C LYS A 563 3.05 36.14 7.10
N SER A 564 3.12 35.83 8.40
CA SER A 564 3.61 34.55 8.90
C SER A 564 2.71 33.39 8.48
N TYR A 565 1.39 33.56 8.60
CA TYR A 565 0.40 32.58 8.15
C TYR A 565 0.46 32.36 6.64
N ALA A 566 0.50 33.42 5.83
CA ALA A 566 0.57 33.33 4.37
C ALA A 566 1.86 32.62 3.90
N LEU A 567 2.99 32.86 4.58
CA LEU A 567 4.25 32.19 4.25
C LEU A 567 4.26 30.72 4.68
N VAL A 568 3.83 30.41 5.90
CA VAL A 568 3.91 29.04 6.45
C VAL A 568 2.79 28.17 5.89
N VAL A 569 1.56 28.67 5.89
CA VAL A 569 0.38 27.87 5.53
C VAL A 569 0.14 27.90 4.03
N ASP A 570 -0.04 29.06 3.42
CA ASP A 570 -0.44 29.12 2.01
C ASP A 570 0.70 28.72 1.08
N PHE A 571 1.92 29.19 1.35
CA PHE A 571 3.07 28.89 0.51
C PHE A 571 3.68 27.52 0.78
N TRP A 572 4.20 27.27 1.99
CA TRP A 572 4.88 26.00 2.27
C TRP A 572 3.93 24.83 2.38
N LEU A 573 2.92 24.94 3.25
CA LEU A 573 2.10 23.81 3.64
C LEU A 573 1.00 23.47 2.61
N VAL A 574 0.37 24.45 1.96
CA VAL A 574 -0.71 24.19 0.99
C VAL A 574 -0.19 24.05 -0.44
N ALA A 575 0.77 24.87 -0.87
CA ALA A 575 1.20 24.90 -2.27
C ALA A 575 2.44 24.05 -2.57
N VAL A 576 3.56 24.30 -1.87
CA VAL A 576 4.87 23.76 -2.28
C VAL A 576 5.07 22.33 -1.80
N ILE A 577 4.96 22.09 -0.49
CA ILE A 577 5.28 20.79 0.11
C ILE A 577 4.38 19.67 -0.41
N PRO A 578 3.04 19.79 -0.45
CA PRO A 578 2.19 18.67 -0.84
C PRO A 578 2.51 18.17 -2.25
N VAL A 579 2.51 19.06 -3.23
CA VAL A 579 2.65 18.70 -4.65
C VAL A 579 4.07 18.22 -4.95
N ALA A 580 5.09 18.87 -4.37
CA ALA A 580 6.48 18.45 -4.55
C ALA A 580 6.77 17.05 -3.97
N LEU A 581 6.04 16.65 -2.92
CA LEU A 581 6.21 15.37 -2.23
C LEU A 581 5.43 14.19 -2.84
N TYR A 582 4.44 14.42 -3.71
CA TYR A 582 3.62 13.34 -4.28
C TYR A 582 4.44 12.20 -4.91
N PRO A 583 5.49 12.46 -5.72
CA PRO A 583 6.28 11.39 -6.34
C PRO A 583 7.12 10.55 -5.37
N PHE A 584 7.22 10.96 -4.11
CA PHE A 584 8.14 10.37 -3.12
C PHE A 584 7.40 9.76 -1.93
N PHE A 585 6.28 10.35 -1.53
CA PHE A 585 5.51 9.96 -0.34
C PHE A 585 4.01 9.75 -0.64
N GLY A 586 3.62 9.71 -1.91
CA GLY A 586 2.24 9.51 -2.35
C GLY A 586 1.36 10.76 -2.26
N GLY A 587 0.20 10.71 -2.94
CA GLY A 587 -0.70 11.86 -3.11
C GLY A 587 -1.29 12.43 -1.81
N LYS A 588 -1.54 11.60 -0.79
CA LYS A 588 -2.27 12.02 0.43
C LYS A 588 -1.38 12.27 1.65
N VAL A 589 -0.07 12.45 1.46
CA VAL A 589 0.84 12.78 2.56
C VAL A 589 0.38 14.03 3.34
N TRP A 590 -0.05 15.08 2.62
CA TRP A 590 -0.63 16.30 3.19
C TRP A 590 -1.92 16.05 3.97
N CYS A 591 -2.89 15.37 3.34
CA CYS A 591 -4.19 15.08 3.95
C CYS A 591 -4.09 14.19 5.21
N ARG A 592 -3.02 13.39 5.31
CA ARG A 592 -2.78 12.53 6.45
C ARG A 592 -2.12 13.26 7.62
N PHE A 593 -1.06 14.04 7.36
CA PHE A 593 -0.21 14.56 8.42
C PHE A 593 -0.46 16.02 8.78
N TRP A 594 -0.89 16.83 7.82
CA TRP A 594 -0.80 18.28 7.97
C TRP A 594 -2.10 19.04 7.68
N CYS A 595 -3.07 18.45 6.98
CA CYS A 595 -4.34 19.11 6.72
C CYS A 595 -5.19 19.23 8.00
N PRO A 596 -5.42 20.46 8.53
CA PRO A 596 -6.21 20.65 9.75
C PRO A 596 -7.66 20.24 9.54
N LEU A 597 -8.24 20.50 8.36
CA LEU A 597 -9.62 20.10 8.05
C LEU A 597 -9.79 18.58 8.02
N ALA A 598 -8.82 17.84 7.48
CA ALA A 598 -8.83 16.39 7.52
C ALA A 598 -8.70 15.86 8.96
N LYS A 599 -7.92 16.51 9.82
CA LYS A 599 -7.84 16.16 11.24
C LYS A 599 -9.14 16.48 11.96
N TYR A 600 -9.74 17.64 11.72
CA TYR A 600 -11.02 18.04 12.27
C TYR A 600 -12.11 17.01 11.97
N MET A 601 -12.27 16.63 10.69
CA MET A 601 -13.20 15.57 10.30
C MET A 601 -12.86 14.21 10.91
N GLN A 602 -11.58 13.91 11.15
CA GLN A 602 -11.20 12.67 11.84
C GLN A 602 -11.69 12.65 13.28
N VAL A 603 -11.55 13.75 14.01
CA VAL A 603 -12.02 13.88 15.40
C VAL A 603 -13.54 13.72 15.45
N LEU A 604 -14.27 14.45 14.60
CA LEU A 604 -15.73 14.33 14.50
C LEU A 604 -16.16 12.92 14.10
N SER A 605 -15.51 12.34 13.10
CA SER A 605 -15.86 11.01 12.57
C SER A 605 -15.59 9.92 13.60
N ALA A 606 -14.53 10.04 14.39
CA ALA A 606 -14.25 9.08 15.44
C ALA A 606 -15.29 9.15 16.57
N TRP A 607 -15.87 10.32 16.81
CA TRP A 607 -16.88 10.50 17.84
C TRP A 607 -18.22 9.87 17.47
N TYR A 608 -18.74 10.10 16.26
CA TYR A 608 -20.12 9.71 15.94
C TYR A 608 -20.36 9.22 14.50
N SER A 609 -19.33 9.05 13.65
CA SER A 609 -19.56 8.50 12.31
C SER A 609 -19.93 7.02 12.38
N THR A 610 -20.88 6.64 11.53
CA THR A 610 -21.31 5.25 11.38
C THR A 610 -20.57 4.51 10.28
N LEU A 611 -19.92 5.20 9.34
CA LEU A 611 -19.31 4.55 8.18
C LEU A 611 -18.00 3.83 8.55
N GLN A 612 -17.91 2.57 8.18
CA GLN A 612 -16.72 1.73 8.37
C GLN A 612 -16.46 0.85 7.15
N ILE A 613 -15.30 0.21 7.11
CA ILE A 613 -15.00 -0.88 6.19
C ILE A 613 -14.87 -2.14 7.03
N GLU A 614 -15.70 -3.14 6.75
CA GLU A 614 -15.67 -4.44 7.41
C GLU A 614 -14.97 -5.48 6.53
N SER A 615 -14.56 -6.57 7.16
CA SER A 615 -13.87 -7.67 6.50
C SER A 615 -14.47 -9.02 6.88
N ASN A 616 -14.60 -9.92 5.91
CA ASN A 616 -14.85 -11.34 6.16
C ASN A 616 -13.55 -12.10 6.52
N ASP A 617 -13.61 -13.43 6.59
CA ASP A 617 -12.52 -14.32 6.99
C ASP A 617 -11.68 -14.89 5.83
N LYS A 618 -11.99 -14.53 4.58
CA LYS A 618 -11.30 -15.02 3.37
C LYS A 618 -9.93 -14.38 3.10
N CYS A 619 -9.40 -13.58 4.03
CA CYS A 619 -8.12 -12.89 3.82
C CYS A 619 -6.96 -13.87 3.66
N ILE A 620 -6.21 -13.72 2.55
CA ILE A 620 -5.01 -14.51 2.21
C ILE A 620 -3.69 -13.79 2.47
N SER A 621 -3.72 -12.62 3.12
CA SER A 621 -2.52 -11.80 3.42
C SER A 621 -1.69 -11.38 2.19
N CYS A 622 -2.34 -11.12 1.04
CA CYS A 622 -1.68 -10.73 -0.21
C CYS A 622 -1.10 -9.29 -0.22
N THR A 623 -1.38 -8.46 0.79
CA THR A 623 -0.95 -7.06 0.95
C THR A 623 -1.44 -6.04 -0.10
N GLN A 624 -2.28 -6.43 -1.05
CA GLN A 624 -2.76 -5.54 -2.13
C GLN A 624 -3.50 -4.31 -1.59
N CYS A 625 -4.46 -4.52 -0.69
CA CYS A 625 -5.25 -3.46 -0.06
C CYS A 625 -4.39 -2.42 0.69
N SER A 626 -3.31 -2.86 1.35
CA SER A 626 -2.37 -1.97 2.03
C SER A 626 -1.37 -1.32 1.08
N THR A 627 -0.94 -2.04 0.05
CA THR A 627 -0.02 -1.52 -0.98
C THR A 627 -0.63 -0.27 -1.61
N PHE A 628 -1.88 -0.37 -2.04
CA PHE A 628 -2.63 0.72 -2.65
C PHE A 628 -3.38 1.60 -1.62
N CYS A 629 -3.03 1.58 -0.34
CA CYS A 629 -3.60 2.54 0.59
C CYS A 629 -2.86 3.89 0.49
N GLU A 630 -3.55 4.93 0.00
CA GLU A 630 -2.97 6.25 -0.24
C GLU A 630 -2.58 7.02 1.01
N VAL A 631 -3.24 6.70 2.12
CA VAL A 631 -2.87 7.20 3.44
C VAL A 631 -2.03 6.19 4.22
N GLY A 632 -1.50 5.15 3.57
CA GLY A 632 -0.52 4.22 4.15
C GLY A 632 -1.02 3.44 5.37
N ILE A 633 -2.30 3.07 5.38
CA ILE A 633 -2.90 2.21 6.41
C ILE A 633 -2.55 0.76 6.11
N ASP A 634 -2.27 0.00 7.18
CA ASP A 634 -2.18 -1.45 7.12
C ASP A 634 -3.57 -2.09 7.06
N VAL A 635 -4.21 -2.01 5.89
CA VAL A 635 -5.56 -2.54 5.67
C VAL A 635 -5.58 -4.07 5.80
N MET A 636 -4.52 -4.74 5.35
CA MET A 636 -4.39 -6.20 5.42
C MET A 636 -4.48 -6.70 6.86
N SER A 637 -3.85 -6.04 7.83
CA SER A 637 -3.93 -6.45 9.25
C SER A 637 -5.34 -6.33 9.82
N PHE A 638 -6.16 -5.39 9.36
CA PHE A 638 -7.58 -5.34 9.71
C PHE A 638 -8.34 -6.51 9.05
N ALA A 639 -8.14 -6.69 7.74
CA ALA A 639 -8.77 -7.74 6.95
C ALA A 639 -8.49 -9.15 7.47
N LYS A 640 -7.23 -9.44 7.80
CA LYS A 640 -6.78 -10.74 8.31
C LYS A 640 -7.43 -11.09 9.65
N ASN A 641 -7.71 -10.09 10.47
CA ASN A 641 -8.26 -10.26 11.80
C ASN A 641 -9.79 -10.20 11.83
N SER A 642 -10.44 -10.12 10.67
CA SER A 642 -11.88 -9.90 10.55
C SER A 642 -12.35 -8.67 11.35
N GLN A 643 -11.51 -7.63 11.41
CA GLN A 643 -11.78 -6.42 12.17
C GLN A 643 -12.18 -5.28 11.25
N ALA A 644 -13.30 -4.64 11.57
CA ALA A 644 -13.68 -3.41 10.90
C ALA A 644 -12.71 -2.27 11.25
N PHE A 645 -12.49 -1.38 10.28
CA PHE A 645 -11.71 -0.18 10.50
C PHE A 645 -12.41 1.07 9.98
N ASP A 646 -12.19 2.16 10.70
CA ASP A 646 -12.83 3.45 10.49
C ASP A 646 -11.92 4.57 11.02
N ASN A 647 -12.49 5.75 11.29
CA ASN A 647 -11.73 6.89 11.79
C ASN A 647 -11.42 6.88 13.29
N THR A 648 -11.91 5.89 14.05
CA THR A 648 -11.54 5.69 15.46
C THR A 648 -10.17 5.03 15.59
N ASN A 649 -9.86 4.07 14.71
CA ASN A 649 -8.67 3.24 14.79
C ASN A 649 -7.69 3.45 13.61
N SER A 650 -8.06 4.27 12.62
CA SER A 650 -7.23 4.56 11.44
C SER A 650 -7.38 6.00 10.96
N SER A 651 -6.52 6.44 10.03
CA SER A 651 -6.61 7.74 9.35
C SER A 651 -7.43 7.70 8.05
N CYS A 652 -8.22 6.63 7.84
CA CYS A 652 -8.88 6.29 6.58
C CYS A 652 -9.66 7.45 5.98
N ILE A 653 -9.46 7.72 4.69
CA ILE A 653 -10.24 8.70 3.93
C ILE A 653 -11.43 8.08 3.18
N GLN A 654 -11.62 6.77 3.33
CA GLN A 654 -12.74 6.00 2.77
C GLN A 654 -12.84 6.12 1.23
N CYS A 655 -11.69 6.10 0.55
CA CYS A 655 -11.57 6.14 -0.91
C CYS A 655 -11.95 4.81 -1.61
N GLY A 656 -12.06 3.71 -0.87
CA GLY A 656 -12.54 2.43 -1.39
C GLY A 656 -11.56 1.66 -2.29
N ILE A 657 -10.39 2.21 -2.65
CA ILE A 657 -9.43 1.50 -3.51
C ILE A 657 -9.00 0.16 -2.90
N CYS A 658 -8.86 0.09 -1.57
CA CYS A 658 -8.55 -1.17 -0.89
C CYS A 658 -9.63 -2.25 -1.07
N VAL A 659 -10.90 -1.85 -1.23
CA VAL A 659 -12.03 -2.75 -1.56
C VAL A 659 -11.89 -3.19 -3.01
N SER A 660 -11.72 -2.24 -3.93
CA SER A 660 -11.58 -2.48 -5.37
C SER A 660 -10.44 -3.40 -5.76
N VAL A 661 -9.31 -3.36 -5.03
CA VAL A 661 -8.12 -4.19 -5.33
C VAL A 661 -8.08 -5.50 -4.55
N CYS A 662 -9.07 -5.78 -3.70
CA CYS A 662 -9.09 -7.01 -2.92
C CYS A 662 -9.51 -8.18 -3.82
N PRO A 663 -8.62 -9.12 -4.15
CA PRO A 663 -8.95 -10.17 -5.12
C PRO A 663 -9.80 -11.31 -4.53
N MET A 664 -10.15 -11.22 -3.25
CA MET A 664 -10.93 -12.21 -2.50
C MET A 664 -12.25 -11.62 -2.00
N ASP A 665 -12.59 -10.39 -2.43
CA ASP A 665 -13.76 -9.63 -1.96
C ASP A 665 -13.92 -9.63 -0.43
N VAL A 666 -12.80 -9.50 0.28
CA VAL A 666 -12.79 -9.56 1.75
C VAL A 666 -13.42 -8.32 2.36
N LEU A 667 -13.20 -7.17 1.73
CA LEU A 667 -13.51 -5.86 2.28
C LEU A 667 -14.80 -5.31 1.67
N LYS A 668 -15.66 -4.72 2.51
CA LYS A 668 -16.86 -3.98 2.05
C LYS A 668 -17.16 -2.79 2.94
N PHE A 669 -17.80 -1.77 2.37
CA PHE A 669 -18.35 -0.66 3.16
C PHE A 669 -19.57 -1.15 3.95
N SER A 670 -19.69 -0.72 5.21
CA SER A 670 -20.88 -0.94 6.04
C SER A 670 -21.11 0.23 7.00
N HIS A 671 -22.28 0.29 7.63
CA HIS A 671 -22.57 1.20 8.73
C HIS A 671 -22.64 0.49 10.07
N LYS A 672 -22.11 1.12 11.12
CA LYS A 672 -22.21 0.65 12.51
C LYS A 672 -23.69 0.45 12.89
N GLY A 673 -24.00 -0.75 13.38
CA GLY A 673 -25.35 -1.14 13.77
C GLY A 673 -26.18 -1.81 12.69
N GLU A 674 -25.71 -1.86 11.43
CA GLU A 674 -26.34 -2.73 10.42
C GLU A 674 -26.05 -4.20 10.76
N LYS A 675 -27.10 -5.03 10.87
CA LYS A 675 -26.95 -6.47 11.03
C LYS A 675 -26.30 -7.04 9.77
N LYS A 676 -25.33 -7.95 9.95
CA LYS A 676 -24.73 -8.73 8.85
C LYS A 676 -25.87 -9.43 8.09
N LYS A 677 -26.11 -9.02 6.84
CA LYS A 677 -26.89 -9.80 5.89
C LYS A 677 -26.03 -10.92 5.33
#